data_AF-K9WAS8-F1
#
_entry.id   AF-K9WAS8-F1
#
_cell.length_a   1.000
_cell.length_b   1.000
_cell.length_c   1.000
_cell.angle_alpha   90.00
_cell.angle_beta   90.00
_cell.angle_gamma   90.00
#
_symmetry.space_group_name_H-M   'P 1'
#
loop_
_entity.id
_entity.type
_entity.pdbx_description
1 polymer ?
#
loop_
_entity_poly.entity_id
_entity_poly.type
_entity_poly.pdbx_seq_one_letter_code
_entity_poly.pdbx_strand_id
1 'polypeptide(L)'
;MNAASDILIIGGGVIGLAIAVELKLRGATVTLITRDFQQGSTLAAAGMLAPWAERIPQSPMLDLCRWSRSLYPEWIRKLEQLTGVATGYWPSGILAPVYEEAIASKQDGTGAEAESASWLDQKAIHLYQPGLGSDVVGGWWYPEDGQVDNRELAQALRLAAQELGVNLREGIEVEAIEQQNHQIRELRTSAGEFQADHYVLATGAWSSGLLPLPVRPKKGQMLSVQVPLDKRQPLPLQRILYGSNTYIVPRRDGRIIIGATVEEVGFAPHNTPAGIQTLLAQAIRLYPELQDWAIQECWWGFRPATPDELPILGTSPCKNLTLATGHYRNGILLAPGTAVLIADLISQQKFHPLLEHFRYDRLYTQSAPAQTSPMVFSSNSSLNSKSSVLAPQIPSFPEQSTDKLIIAGRTFNSRLMTGTGKYSNLELMQQSIAASGSQIVTVAVRRVQTQAPGHEGLAEALDWTKIWMLPNTAGCKTAEEAVRVARLGREMAKLLGQEDNNFVKLEVIPDAKYLLPDPIGTLEAAEQLVKEGFAVLPYINADPLLAKRLEEVGCVTVMPLGSPIGSGQGIKNAANIQIIIEEANVPVVVDAGIGTPSEAAYSMELGADALLINSAIALAQNPVAMGRAMGMAAEAGRLAYLSGRMPMKSYASASSPLTGTVN
;
A
#
# COMPACT_ATOMS: atom_id res chain seq x y z
N MET A 1 8.42 -34.33 8.94
CA MET A 1 7.23 -33.95 8.17
C MET A 1 6.05 -34.06 9.13
N ASN A 2 5.63 -32.96 9.74
CA ASN A 2 4.40 -32.94 10.53
C ASN A 2 3.23 -33.18 9.56
N ALA A 3 2.27 -34.01 9.94
CA ALA A 3 1.07 -34.28 9.14
C ALA A 3 0.42 -32.95 8.71
N ALA A 4 0.03 -32.84 7.44
CA ALA A 4 -0.66 -31.65 6.94
C ALA A 4 -1.99 -31.52 7.71
N SER A 5 -2.16 -30.43 8.48
CA SER A 5 -3.37 -30.20 9.26
C SER A 5 -4.60 -30.20 8.36
N ASP A 6 -5.64 -30.94 8.77
CA ASP A 6 -6.90 -31.01 8.05
C ASP A 6 -7.72 -29.75 8.34
N ILE A 7 -8.01 -28.97 7.30
CA ILE A 7 -8.76 -27.71 7.38
C ILE A 7 -10.13 -27.87 6.72
N LEU A 8 -11.19 -27.56 7.45
CA LEU A 8 -12.56 -27.55 6.95
C LEU A 8 -13.11 -26.13 6.82
N ILE A 9 -13.39 -25.71 5.59
CA ILE A 9 -13.95 -24.39 5.28
C ILE A 9 -15.47 -24.52 5.09
N ILE A 10 -16.23 -23.69 5.81
CA ILE A 10 -17.68 -23.63 5.76
C ILE A 10 -18.09 -22.43 4.91
N GLY A 11 -18.60 -22.68 3.70
CA GLY A 11 -19.09 -21.67 2.77
C GLY A 11 -18.29 -21.58 1.47
N GLY A 12 -18.97 -21.72 0.34
CA GLY A 12 -18.40 -21.75 -1.01
C GLY A 12 -18.45 -20.41 -1.76
N GLY A 13 -18.60 -19.29 -1.07
CA GLY A 13 -18.49 -17.97 -1.71
C GLY A 13 -17.06 -17.61 -2.10
N VAL A 14 -16.88 -16.45 -2.74
CA VAL A 14 -15.55 -15.95 -3.17
C VAL A 14 -14.51 -15.97 -2.05
N ILE A 15 -14.89 -15.62 -0.81
CA ILE A 15 -14.00 -15.61 0.35
C ILE A 15 -13.54 -17.03 0.70
N GLY A 16 -14.49 -17.97 0.84
CA GLY A 16 -14.18 -19.36 1.20
C GLY A 16 -13.33 -20.05 0.14
N LEU A 17 -13.66 -19.87 -1.14
CA LEU A 17 -12.90 -20.43 -2.25
C LEU A 17 -11.50 -19.80 -2.36
N ALA A 18 -11.36 -18.48 -2.20
CA ALA A 18 -10.05 -17.83 -2.21
C ALA A 18 -9.15 -18.32 -1.07
N ILE A 19 -9.69 -18.45 0.15
CA ILE A 19 -8.97 -19.04 1.30
C ILE A 19 -8.59 -20.49 1.01
N ALA A 20 -9.48 -21.29 0.43
CA ALA A 20 -9.22 -22.69 0.11
C ALA A 20 -8.04 -22.87 -0.86
N VAL A 21 -8.03 -22.09 -1.94
CA VAL A 21 -6.96 -22.07 -2.94
C VAL A 21 -5.64 -21.66 -2.29
N GLU A 22 -5.64 -20.57 -1.51
CA GLU A 22 -4.42 -20.06 -0.87
C GLU A 22 -3.84 -21.06 0.15
N LEU A 23 -4.67 -21.68 0.99
CA LEU A 23 -4.24 -22.72 1.94
C LEU A 23 -3.70 -23.96 1.21
N LYS A 24 -4.34 -24.36 0.10
CA LYS A 24 -3.91 -25.52 -0.67
C LYS A 24 -2.56 -25.28 -1.35
N LEU A 25 -2.33 -24.08 -1.88
CA LEU A 25 -1.02 -23.67 -2.44
C LEU A 25 0.11 -23.69 -1.38
N ARG A 26 -0.25 -23.58 -0.09
CA ARG A 26 0.69 -23.67 1.04
C ARG A 26 0.84 -25.09 1.60
N GLY A 27 0.25 -26.09 0.93
CA GLY A 27 0.42 -27.51 1.29
C GLY A 27 -0.56 -28.04 2.33
N ALA A 28 -1.63 -27.30 2.67
CA ALA A 28 -2.64 -27.80 3.60
C ALA A 28 -3.59 -28.84 2.96
N THR A 29 -4.16 -29.72 3.77
CA THR A 29 -5.29 -30.56 3.37
C THR A 29 -6.58 -29.77 3.59
N VAL A 30 -7.30 -29.46 2.53
CA VAL A 30 -8.49 -28.58 2.61
C VAL A 30 -9.73 -29.32 2.10
N THR A 31 -10.75 -29.34 2.93
CA THR A 31 -12.13 -29.66 2.54
C THR A 31 -12.96 -28.38 2.61
N LEU A 32 -13.75 -28.12 1.58
CA LEU A 32 -14.72 -27.02 1.60
C LEU A 32 -16.12 -27.61 1.46
N ILE A 33 -17.00 -27.28 2.41
CA ILE A 33 -18.40 -27.68 2.38
C ILE A 33 -19.28 -26.47 2.11
N THR A 34 -20.28 -26.66 1.26
CA THR A 34 -21.29 -25.64 1.00
C THR A 34 -22.63 -26.26 0.65
N ARG A 35 -23.71 -25.57 1.01
CA ARG A 35 -25.06 -25.99 0.63
C ARG A 35 -25.28 -25.86 -0.88
N ASP A 36 -24.84 -24.75 -1.47
CA ASP A 36 -25.06 -24.42 -2.88
C ASP A 36 -24.09 -23.30 -3.33
N PHE A 37 -23.26 -23.56 -4.34
CA PHE A 37 -22.34 -22.57 -4.89
C PHE A 37 -23.04 -21.42 -5.63
N GLN A 38 -24.30 -21.61 -6.01
CA GLN A 38 -25.11 -20.59 -6.68
C GLN A 38 -25.76 -19.62 -5.69
N GLN A 39 -25.79 -19.94 -4.39
CA GLN A 39 -26.38 -19.09 -3.37
C GLN A 39 -25.37 -18.15 -2.72
N GLY A 40 -25.82 -16.94 -2.39
CA GLY A 40 -25.05 -15.95 -1.65
C GLY A 40 -24.76 -14.67 -2.41
N SER A 41 -23.86 -13.84 -1.86
CA SER A 41 -23.56 -12.52 -2.40
C SER A 41 -22.61 -12.53 -3.60
N THR A 42 -21.84 -13.61 -3.81
CA THR A 42 -20.76 -13.64 -4.81
C THR A 42 -21.29 -13.47 -6.22
N LEU A 43 -22.27 -14.27 -6.63
CA LEU A 43 -22.85 -14.19 -7.98
C LEU A 43 -23.75 -12.97 -8.18
N ALA A 44 -24.25 -12.41 -7.08
CA ALA A 44 -25.10 -11.23 -7.11
C ALA A 44 -24.34 -9.90 -7.18
N ALA A 45 -23.05 -9.89 -6.82
CA ALA A 45 -22.22 -8.69 -6.83
C ALA A 45 -22.00 -8.13 -8.25
N ALA A 46 -21.56 -6.87 -8.33
CA ALA A 46 -21.19 -6.23 -9.59
C ALA A 46 -19.71 -6.45 -9.97
N GLY A 47 -18.87 -6.84 -9.00
CA GLY A 47 -17.44 -7.06 -9.21
C GLY A 47 -16.59 -5.79 -9.32
N MET A 48 -17.04 -4.67 -8.74
CA MET A 48 -16.24 -3.44 -8.69
C MET A 48 -15.08 -3.58 -7.69
N LEU A 49 -13.93 -3.00 -8.06
CA LEU A 49 -12.71 -2.92 -7.27
C LEU A 49 -12.45 -1.44 -6.98
N ALA A 50 -13.25 -0.89 -6.07
CA ALA A 50 -13.56 0.54 -6.03
C ALA A 50 -13.31 1.24 -4.67
N PRO A 51 -12.14 1.08 -4.02
CA PRO A 51 -11.89 1.73 -2.74
C PRO A 51 -12.05 3.25 -2.78
N TRP A 52 -11.68 3.88 -3.91
CA TRP A 52 -11.71 5.33 -4.05
C TRP A 52 -13.07 5.84 -4.51
N ALA A 53 -13.66 5.23 -5.53
CA ALA A 53 -14.97 5.66 -6.04
C ALA A 53 -16.09 5.46 -5.00
N GLU A 54 -16.00 4.43 -4.14
CA GLU A 54 -16.93 4.26 -3.01
C GLU A 54 -16.67 5.24 -1.85
N ARG A 55 -15.62 6.07 -1.93
CA ARG A 55 -15.22 7.04 -0.90
C ARG A 55 -15.07 6.42 0.48
N ILE A 56 -14.42 5.26 0.55
CA ILE A 56 -14.12 4.61 1.83
C ILE A 56 -13.21 5.56 2.64
N PRO A 57 -13.59 5.92 3.88
CA PRO A 57 -12.84 6.89 4.67
C PRO A 57 -11.46 6.34 5.06
N GLN A 58 -10.50 7.23 5.31
CA GLN A 58 -9.20 6.83 5.87
C GLN A 58 -9.40 6.03 7.16
N SER A 59 -9.06 4.75 7.08
CA SER A 59 -9.35 3.76 8.10
C SER A 59 -8.61 2.46 7.76
N PRO A 60 -8.48 1.52 8.73
CA PRO A 60 -7.97 0.18 8.44
C PRO A 60 -8.73 -0.54 7.31
N MET A 61 -10.01 -0.20 7.09
CA MET A 61 -10.80 -0.72 5.97
C MET A 61 -10.27 -0.23 4.63
N LEU A 62 -9.98 1.07 4.49
CA LEU A 62 -9.39 1.61 3.27
C LEU A 62 -8.00 1.00 3.03
N ASP A 63 -7.19 0.84 4.07
CA ASP A 63 -5.87 0.20 3.96
C ASP A 63 -5.98 -1.24 3.47
N LEU A 64 -6.90 -2.02 4.05
CA LEU A 64 -7.17 -3.38 3.62
C LEU A 64 -7.67 -3.43 2.16
N CYS A 65 -8.58 -2.54 1.78
CA CYS A 65 -9.11 -2.47 0.41
C CYS A 65 -8.02 -2.09 -0.60
N ARG A 66 -7.17 -1.11 -0.29
CA ARG A 66 -6.05 -0.68 -1.15
C ARG A 66 -5.02 -1.78 -1.33
N TRP A 67 -4.65 -2.43 -0.23
CA TRP A 67 -3.71 -3.56 -0.28
C TRP A 67 -4.32 -4.74 -1.04
N SER A 68 -5.56 -5.13 -0.77
CA SER A 68 -6.22 -6.22 -1.50
C SER A 68 -6.33 -5.92 -3.00
N ARG A 69 -6.64 -4.67 -3.38
CA ARG A 69 -6.65 -4.22 -4.80
C ARG A 69 -5.28 -4.36 -5.46
N SER A 70 -4.19 -4.03 -4.76
CA SER A 70 -2.84 -4.11 -5.35
C SER A 70 -2.41 -5.56 -5.65
N LEU A 71 -3.03 -6.55 -5.00
CA LEU A 71 -2.80 -7.97 -5.26
C LEU A 71 -3.51 -8.47 -6.52
N TYR A 72 -4.57 -7.81 -6.98
CA TYR A 72 -5.43 -8.30 -8.06
C TYR A 72 -4.71 -8.66 -9.37
N PRO A 73 -3.84 -7.79 -9.94
CA PRO A 73 -3.21 -8.09 -11.23
C PRO A 73 -2.47 -9.43 -11.23
N GLU A 74 -1.67 -9.68 -10.19
CA GLU A 74 -0.88 -10.90 -10.07
C GLU A 74 -1.73 -12.09 -9.61
N TRP A 75 -2.70 -11.87 -8.72
CA TRP A 75 -3.62 -12.91 -8.26
C TRP A 75 -4.45 -13.49 -9.41
N ILE A 76 -5.02 -12.62 -10.25
CA ILE A 76 -5.76 -13.03 -11.43
C ILE A 76 -4.85 -13.73 -12.43
N ARG A 77 -3.68 -13.17 -12.73
CA ARG A 77 -2.72 -13.80 -13.66
C ARG A 77 -2.38 -15.24 -13.26
N LYS A 78 -2.12 -15.48 -11.97
CA LYS A 78 -1.88 -16.83 -11.44
C LYS A 78 -3.10 -17.73 -11.56
N LEU A 79 -4.29 -17.21 -11.26
CA LEU A 79 -5.54 -17.97 -11.31
C LEU A 79 -5.91 -18.39 -12.74
N GLU A 80 -5.81 -17.46 -13.69
CA GLU A 80 -6.04 -17.72 -15.12
C GLU A 80 -4.96 -18.67 -15.68
N GLN A 81 -3.69 -18.52 -15.28
CA GLN A 81 -2.63 -19.45 -15.68
C GLN A 81 -2.85 -20.87 -15.16
N LEU A 82 -3.34 -21.01 -13.92
CA LEU A 82 -3.62 -22.30 -13.31
C LEU A 82 -4.83 -23.00 -13.96
N THR A 83 -5.87 -22.25 -14.32
CA THR A 83 -7.16 -22.81 -14.74
C THR A 83 -7.41 -22.77 -16.24
N GLY A 84 -6.69 -21.92 -16.98
CA GLY A 84 -6.94 -21.65 -18.39
C GLY A 84 -8.23 -20.87 -18.66
N VAL A 85 -8.92 -20.37 -17.62
CA VAL A 85 -10.20 -19.66 -17.74
C VAL A 85 -10.00 -18.20 -17.34
N ALA A 86 -10.51 -17.28 -18.17
CA ALA A 86 -10.49 -15.85 -17.89
C ALA A 86 -11.39 -15.50 -16.71
N THR A 87 -11.02 -14.50 -15.93
CA THR A 87 -11.83 -14.00 -14.80
C THR A 87 -12.55 -12.69 -15.11
N GLY A 88 -12.36 -12.15 -16.32
CA GLY A 88 -12.93 -10.86 -16.71
C GLY A 88 -12.34 -9.67 -15.95
N TYR A 89 -11.11 -9.77 -15.43
CA TYR A 89 -10.44 -8.64 -14.78
C TYR A 89 -10.18 -7.51 -15.78
N TRP A 90 -10.58 -6.30 -15.41
CA TRP A 90 -10.43 -5.12 -16.25
C TRP A 90 -10.05 -3.92 -15.38
N PRO A 91 -8.80 -3.43 -15.47
CA PRO A 91 -8.36 -2.19 -14.83
C PRO A 91 -8.88 -0.98 -15.62
N SER A 92 -10.21 -0.84 -15.68
CA SER A 92 -10.90 0.13 -16.52
C SER A 92 -10.94 1.55 -15.94
N GLY A 93 -10.54 1.72 -14.68
CA GLY A 93 -10.88 2.89 -13.88
C GLY A 93 -12.39 3.01 -13.63
N ILE A 94 -12.73 4.02 -12.83
CA ILE A 94 -14.11 4.39 -12.50
C ILE A 94 -14.28 5.88 -12.68
N LEU A 95 -15.34 6.28 -13.39
CA LEU A 95 -15.77 7.66 -13.53
C LEU A 95 -16.98 7.88 -12.62
N ALA A 96 -16.98 8.94 -11.82
CA ALA A 96 -18.05 9.26 -10.89
C ALA A 96 -18.69 10.63 -11.23
N PRO A 97 -19.65 10.67 -12.16
CA PRO A 97 -20.38 11.87 -12.52
C PRO A 97 -21.19 12.46 -11.36
N VAL A 98 -21.33 13.79 -11.34
CA VAL A 98 -22.14 14.52 -10.35
C VAL A 98 -23.13 15.48 -11.03
N TYR A 99 -24.23 15.77 -10.35
CA TYR A 99 -25.34 16.60 -10.86
C TYR A 99 -25.35 18.04 -10.31
N GLU A 100 -24.57 18.29 -9.28
CA GLU A 100 -24.38 19.62 -8.68
C GLU A 100 -22.88 19.87 -8.62
N GLU A 101 -22.45 21.10 -8.93
CA GLU A 101 -21.06 21.46 -8.76
C GLU A 101 -20.76 21.25 -7.27
N ALA A 102 -19.88 20.30 -6.97
CA ALA A 102 -19.30 20.28 -5.65
C ALA A 102 -18.68 21.67 -5.49
N ILE A 103 -19.23 22.48 -4.57
CA ILE A 103 -18.46 23.60 -4.04
C ILE A 103 -17.14 22.94 -3.69
N ALA A 104 -16.06 23.35 -4.34
CA ALA A 104 -14.72 22.94 -3.97
C ALA A 104 -14.45 23.57 -2.61
N SER A 105 -15.10 23.04 -1.57
CA SER A 105 -14.78 23.35 -0.21
C SER A 105 -13.42 22.70 -0.02
N LYS A 106 -12.40 23.56 -0.02
CA LYS A 106 -11.10 23.30 0.60
C LYS A 106 -11.22 23.04 2.12
N GLN A 107 -12.35 22.51 2.57
CA GLN A 107 -12.80 22.24 3.94
C GLN A 107 -13.85 21.11 3.76
N ASP A 108 -13.54 19.85 3.96
CA ASP A 108 -13.12 19.31 5.25
C ASP A 108 -11.74 18.65 5.23
N GLY A 109 -10.91 19.07 6.17
CA GLY A 109 -9.60 18.51 6.45
C GLY A 109 -9.65 17.12 7.09
N THR A 110 -10.21 16.13 6.39
CA THR A 110 -10.04 14.70 6.72
C THR A 110 -9.51 13.96 5.50
N GLY A 111 -8.18 14.01 5.37
CA GLY A 111 -7.25 13.13 4.66
C GLY A 111 -7.75 12.17 3.57
N ALA A 112 -7.11 12.32 2.40
CA ALA A 112 -7.00 11.36 1.29
C ALA A 112 -8.18 11.29 0.31
N GLU A 113 -8.40 12.38 -0.43
CA GLU A 113 -8.71 12.19 -1.86
C GLU A 113 -7.50 11.46 -2.48
N ALA A 114 -7.76 10.38 -3.24
CA ALA A 114 -6.71 9.55 -3.83
C ALA A 114 -5.66 10.44 -4.51
N GLU A 115 -4.37 10.20 -4.27
CA GLU A 115 -3.28 10.92 -4.96
C GLU A 115 -3.41 10.86 -6.51
N SER A 116 -4.24 9.96 -7.04
CA SER A 116 -4.54 9.76 -8.46
C SER A 116 -5.95 10.17 -8.91
N ALA A 117 -6.84 10.65 -8.03
CA ALA A 117 -8.16 11.11 -8.44
C ALA A 117 -8.07 12.45 -9.19
N SER A 118 -8.74 12.56 -10.34
CA SER A 118 -8.75 13.78 -11.15
C SER A 118 -10.17 14.28 -11.34
N TRP A 119 -10.42 15.56 -11.04
CA TRP A 119 -11.68 16.21 -11.36
C TRP A 119 -11.76 16.52 -12.85
N LEU A 120 -12.89 16.18 -13.48
CA LEU A 120 -13.24 16.56 -14.84
C LEU A 120 -14.43 17.51 -14.79
N ASP A 121 -14.27 18.72 -15.33
CA ASP A 121 -15.40 19.65 -15.52
C ASP A 121 -16.42 19.10 -16.52
N GLN A 122 -17.58 19.77 -16.63
CA GLN A 122 -18.66 19.35 -17.53
C GLN A 122 -18.18 19.06 -18.96
N LYS A 123 -17.35 19.94 -19.53
CA LYS A 123 -16.89 19.77 -20.91
C LYS A 123 -15.94 18.58 -21.02
N ALA A 124 -15.01 18.45 -20.07
CA ALA A 124 -14.03 17.38 -20.04
C ALA A 124 -14.68 16.01 -19.81
N ILE A 125 -15.65 15.90 -18.90
CA ILE A 125 -16.30 14.62 -18.61
C ILE A 125 -17.14 14.12 -19.78
N HIS A 126 -17.88 15.00 -20.47
CA HIS A 126 -18.65 14.63 -21.66
C HIS A 126 -17.77 14.31 -22.87
N LEU A 127 -16.60 14.93 -22.97
CA LEU A 127 -15.60 14.54 -23.98
C LEU A 127 -14.97 13.17 -23.65
N TYR A 128 -14.68 12.94 -22.37
CA TYR A 128 -14.05 11.70 -21.90
C TYR A 128 -15.01 10.51 -21.97
N GLN A 129 -16.27 10.71 -21.61
CA GLN A 129 -17.36 9.76 -21.72
C GLN A 129 -18.58 10.42 -22.40
N PRO A 130 -18.74 10.24 -23.72
CA PRO A 130 -19.97 10.58 -24.42
C PRO A 130 -21.16 9.78 -23.87
N GLY A 131 -22.38 10.31 -24.06
CA GLY A 131 -23.63 9.62 -23.70
C GLY A 131 -24.09 9.79 -22.25
N LEU A 132 -23.32 10.50 -21.40
CA LEU A 132 -23.77 10.89 -20.05
C LEU A 132 -25.01 11.81 -20.10
N GLY A 133 -25.84 11.74 -19.07
CA GLY A 133 -26.99 12.63 -18.89
C GLY A 133 -26.61 14.12 -18.94
N SER A 134 -27.47 14.94 -19.57
CA SER A 134 -27.19 16.36 -19.81
C SER A 134 -27.14 17.22 -18.54
N ASP A 135 -27.68 16.70 -17.43
CA ASP A 135 -27.66 17.32 -16.10
C ASP A 135 -26.39 16.98 -15.31
N VAL A 136 -25.46 16.20 -15.88
CA VAL A 136 -24.11 16.01 -15.32
C VAL A 136 -23.32 17.31 -15.50
N VAL A 137 -22.74 17.81 -14.41
CA VAL A 137 -21.98 19.07 -14.38
C VAL A 137 -20.47 18.87 -14.20
N GLY A 138 -20.04 17.62 -14.00
CA GLY A 138 -18.63 17.24 -13.81
C GLY A 138 -18.53 15.86 -13.19
N GLY A 139 -17.34 15.48 -12.74
CA GLY A 139 -17.16 14.25 -11.98
C GLY A 139 -15.72 13.88 -11.72
N TRP A 140 -15.54 12.85 -10.90
CA TRP A 140 -14.23 12.36 -10.49
C TRP A 140 -13.79 11.16 -11.30
N TRP A 141 -12.55 11.17 -11.77
CA TRP A 141 -11.91 10.07 -12.45
C TRP A 141 -10.93 9.36 -11.51
N TYR A 142 -11.16 8.06 -11.29
CA TYR A 142 -10.33 7.18 -10.46
C TYR A 142 -9.66 6.13 -11.36
N PRO A 143 -8.43 6.41 -11.87
CA PRO A 143 -7.76 5.54 -12.84
C PRO A 143 -7.30 4.20 -12.24
N GLU A 144 -7.09 4.16 -10.93
CA GLU A 144 -6.59 2.98 -10.22
C GLU A 144 -7.67 1.95 -9.85
N ASP A 145 -8.92 2.37 -9.79
CA ASP A 145 -10.03 1.47 -9.53
C ASP A 145 -10.32 0.61 -10.78
N GLY A 146 -11.15 -0.40 -10.64
CA GLY A 146 -11.46 -1.27 -11.77
C GLY A 146 -12.57 -2.27 -11.47
N GLN A 147 -12.52 -3.39 -12.17
CA GLN A 147 -13.53 -4.44 -12.02
C GLN A 147 -12.98 -5.82 -12.34
N VAL A 148 -13.76 -6.82 -11.95
CA VAL A 148 -13.63 -8.23 -12.35
C VAL A 148 -15.03 -8.77 -12.60
N ASP A 149 -15.20 -9.72 -13.53
CA ASP A 149 -16.49 -10.42 -13.62
C ASP A 149 -16.59 -11.38 -12.44
N ASN A 150 -17.49 -11.08 -11.51
CA ASN A 150 -17.67 -11.84 -10.27
C ASN A 150 -18.14 -13.28 -10.52
N ARG A 151 -18.85 -13.55 -11.61
CA ARG A 151 -19.30 -14.90 -11.97
C ARG A 151 -18.15 -15.71 -12.57
N GLU A 152 -17.39 -15.09 -13.47
CA GLU A 152 -16.17 -15.72 -14.04
C GLU A 152 -15.11 -15.95 -12.96
N LEU A 153 -14.88 -14.99 -12.06
CA LEU A 153 -13.98 -15.15 -10.92
C LEU A 153 -14.39 -16.31 -10.01
N ALA A 154 -15.68 -16.43 -9.68
CA ALA A 154 -16.18 -17.54 -8.86
C ALA A 154 -15.96 -18.90 -9.55
N GLN A 155 -16.19 -18.97 -10.86
CA GLN A 155 -15.92 -20.15 -11.66
C GLN A 155 -14.42 -20.50 -11.66
N ALA A 156 -13.55 -19.52 -11.92
CA ALA A 156 -12.10 -19.69 -11.94
C ALA A 156 -11.58 -20.16 -10.57
N LEU A 157 -12.04 -19.57 -9.46
CA LEU A 157 -11.66 -20.01 -8.12
C LEU A 157 -12.11 -21.44 -7.80
N ARG A 158 -13.33 -21.82 -8.23
CA ARG A 158 -13.81 -23.20 -8.06
C ARG A 158 -12.98 -24.19 -8.86
N LEU A 159 -12.65 -23.87 -10.11
CA LEU A 159 -11.77 -24.70 -10.94
C LEU A 159 -10.37 -24.80 -10.33
N ALA A 160 -9.78 -23.70 -9.88
CA ALA A 160 -8.49 -23.70 -9.22
C ALA A 160 -8.48 -24.57 -7.96
N ALA A 161 -9.54 -24.50 -7.15
CA ALA A 161 -9.67 -25.35 -5.98
C ALA A 161 -9.72 -26.85 -6.38
N GLN A 162 -10.42 -27.20 -7.46
CA GLN A 162 -10.47 -28.57 -7.99
C GLN A 162 -9.10 -29.04 -8.51
N GLU A 163 -8.44 -28.25 -9.36
CA GLU A 163 -7.13 -28.56 -9.95
C GLU A 163 -6.05 -28.73 -8.88
N LEU A 164 -6.10 -27.93 -7.81
CA LEU A 164 -5.18 -28.05 -6.70
C LEU A 164 -5.51 -29.22 -5.76
N GLY A 165 -6.67 -29.88 -5.92
CA GLY A 165 -7.09 -31.01 -5.09
C GLY A 165 -7.69 -30.60 -3.73
N VAL A 166 -8.42 -29.49 -3.67
CA VAL A 166 -9.33 -29.18 -2.56
C VAL A 166 -10.54 -30.11 -2.64
N ASN A 167 -10.91 -30.75 -1.54
CA ASN A 167 -12.09 -31.61 -1.47
C ASN A 167 -13.36 -30.75 -1.37
N LEU A 168 -13.94 -30.38 -2.52
CA LEU A 168 -15.18 -29.61 -2.58
C LEU A 168 -16.40 -30.53 -2.39
N ARG A 169 -17.29 -30.17 -1.44
CA ARG A 169 -18.55 -30.87 -1.18
C ARG A 169 -19.72 -29.88 -1.24
N GLU A 170 -20.51 -29.99 -2.29
CA GLU A 170 -21.76 -29.24 -2.46
C GLU A 170 -22.96 -30.05 -1.92
N GLY A 171 -24.07 -29.38 -1.61
CA GLY A 171 -25.28 -30.01 -1.07
C GLY A 171 -25.23 -30.30 0.43
N ILE A 172 -24.20 -29.81 1.13
CA ILE A 172 -24.00 -30.04 2.57
C ILE A 172 -24.28 -28.74 3.33
N GLU A 173 -25.37 -28.74 4.09
CA GLU A 173 -25.72 -27.66 4.99
C GLU A 173 -25.17 -27.95 6.38
N VAL A 174 -24.42 -27.01 6.94
CA VAL A 174 -24.03 -27.07 8.36
C VAL A 174 -25.21 -26.57 9.17
N GLU A 175 -25.70 -27.40 10.08
CA GLU A 175 -26.86 -27.13 10.91
C GLU A 175 -26.46 -26.62 12.30
N ALA A 176 -25.35 -27.14 12.84
CA ALA A 176 -24.83 -26.75 14.15
C ALA A 176 -23.32 -26.97 14.27
N ILE A 177 -22.71 -26.21 15.19
CA ILE A 177 -21.30 -26.34 15.58
C ILE A 177 -21.27 -26.86 17.02
N GLU A 178 -20.79 -28.09 17.22
CA GLU A 178 -20.67 -28.68 18.56
C GLU A 178 -19.32 -28.30 19.18
N GLN A 179 -19.35 -27.67 20.35
CA GLN A 179 -18.18 -27.10 21.01
C GLN A 179 -17.90 -27.82 22.33
N GLN A 180 -16.62 -28.08 22.61
CA GLN A 180 -16.14 -28.61 23.88
C GLN A 180 -14.83 -27.92 24.25
N ASN A 181 -14.70 -27.44 25.49
CA ASN A 181 -13.48 -26.80 26.00
C ASN A 181 -12.90 -25.67 25.12
N HIS A 182 -13.76 -24.81 24.57
CA HIS A 182 -13.39 -23.73 23.63
C HIS A 182 -12.73 -24.23 22.33
N GLN A 183 -13.12 -25.41 21.86
CA GLN A 183 -12.76 -25.96 20.56
C GLN A 183 -14.00 -26.57 19.91
N ILE A 184 -14.07 -26.52 18.58
CA ILE A 184 -15.05 -27.27 17.81
C ILE A 184 -14.65 -28.74 17.85
N ARG A 185 -15.56 -29.59 18.33
CA ARG A 185 -15.40 -31.04 18.27
C ARG A 185 -15.80 -31.56 16.88
N GLU A 186 -16.96 -31.15 16.42
CA GLU A 186 -17.53 -31.58 15.14
C GLU A 186 -18.56 -30.56 14.61
N LEU A 187 -18.80 -30.63 13.30
CA LEU A 187 -19.92 -29.98 12.65
C LEU A 187 -21.03 -31.00 12.42
N ARG A 188 -22.26 -30.65 12.83
CA ARG A 188 -23.46 -31.40 12.43
C ARG A 188 -23.96 -30.84 11.11
N THR A 189 -24.15 -31.72 10.13
CA THR A 189 -24.55 -31.34 8.78
C THR A 189 -25.67 -32.23 8.25
N SER A 190 -26.31 -31.80 7.16
CA SER A 190 -27.31 -32.59 6.43
C SER A 190 -26.78 -33.92 5.89
N ALA A 191 -25.45 -34.10 5.82
CA ALA A 191 -24.78 -35.30 5.32
C ALA A 191 -24.06 -36.08 6.43
N GLY A 192 -24.37 -35.81 7.70
CA GLY A 192 -23.73 -36.43 8.85
C GLY A 192 -22.71 -35.52 9.54
N GLU A 193 -21.82 -36.11 10.32
CA GLU A 193 -20.84 -35.40 11.13
C GLU A 193 -19.54 -35.18 10.36
N PHE A 194 -18.98 -33.97 10.48
CA PHE A 194 -17.68 -33.62 9.91
C PHE A 194 -16.71 -33.18 11.01
N GLN A 195 -15.48 -33.67 10.94
CA GLN A 195 -14.40 -33.33 11.86
C GLN A 195 -13.17 -32.86 11.08
N ALA A 196 -12.43 -31.92 11.67
CA ALA A 196 -11.18 -31.39 11.16
C ALA A 196 -10.34 -30.82 12.30
N ASP A 197 -9.04 -30.66 12.08
CA ASP A 197 -8.13 -30.05 13.05
C ASP A 197 -8.43 -28.55 13.22
N HIS A 198 -8.78 -27.89 12.12
CA HIS A 198 -9.08 -26.45 12.08
C HIS A 198 -10.26 -26.14 11.17
N TYR A 199 -11.06 -25.15 11.54
CA TYR A 199 -12.27 -24.74 10.82
C TYR A 199 -12.17 -23.28 10.38
N VAL A 200 -12.76 -22.95 9.23
CA VAL A 200 -12.93 -21.57 8.76
C VAL A 200 -14.40 -21.30 8.49
N LEU A 201 -14.98 -20.29 9.13
CA LEU A 201 -16.35 -19.85 8.88
C LEU A 201 -16.36 -18.69 7.87
N ALA A 202 -16.87 -18.98 6.67
CA ALA A 202 -16.99 -18.07 5.54
C ALA A 202 -18.41 -18.07 4.95
N THR A 203 -19.43 -18.19 5.80
CA THR A 203 -20.85 -18.36 5.41
C THR A 203 -21.59 -17.05 5.12
N GLY A 204 -20.88 -15.93 5.00
CA GLY A 204 -21.45 -14.65 4.60
C GLY A 204 -22.65 -14.26 5.46
N ALA A 205 -23.78 -13.90 4.84
CA ALA A 205 -24.94 -13.36 5.56
C ALA A 205 -25.58 -14.37 6.51
N TRP A 206 -25.31 -15.68 6.33
CA TRP A 206 -25.82 -16.77 7.17
C TRP A 206 -24.94 -17.06 8.39
N SER A 207 -23.86 -16.29 8.60
CA SER A 207 -22.95 -16.51 9.73
C SER A 207 -23.64 -16.46 11.10
N SER A 208 -24.64 -15.59 11.24
CA SER A 208 -25.43 -15.43 12.47
C SER A 208 -26.32 -16.64 12.81
N GLY A 209 -26.58 -17.53 11.83
CA GLY A 209 -27.32 -18.77 12.05
C GLY A 209 -26.48 -19.88 12.70
N LEU A 210 -25.14 -19.79 12.63
CA LEU A 210 -24.22 -20.79 13.18
C LEU A 210 -23.51 -20.34 14.44
N LEU A 211 -23.21 -19.05 14.54
CA LEU A 211 -22.57 -18.41 15.68
C LEU A 211 -23.29 -17.10 15.98
N PRO A 212 -23.26 -16.59 17.22
CA PRO A 212 -23.96 -15.36 17.61
C PRO A 212 -23.26 -14.08 17.08
N LEU A 213 -22.72 -14.11 15.86
CA LEU A 213 -22.07 -13.00 15.17
C LEU A 213 -23.11 -11.97 14.71
N PRO A 214 -22.90 -10.65 14.92
CA PRO A 214 -23.84 -9.61 14.53
C PRO A 214 -23.76 -9.32 13.01
N VAL A 215 -23.85 -10.37 12.18
CA VAL A 215 -23.90 -10.28 10.72
C VAL A 215 -25.35 -10.38 10.28
N ARG A 216 -25.81 -9.40 9.51
CA ARG A 216 -27.18 -9.30 8.99
C ARG A 216 -27.21 -9.22 7.46
N PRO A 217 -28.22 -9.81 6.79
CA PRO A 217 -28.38 -9.68 5.35
C PRO A 217 -28.83 -8.26 4.97
N LYS A 218 -28.11 -7.64 4.04
CA LYS A 218 -28.55 -6.44 3.31
C LYS A 218 -28.88 -6.84 1.89
N LYS A 219 -30.17 -6.86 1.55
CA LYS A 219 -30.62 -7.25 0.20
C LYS A 219 -30.23 -6.17 -0.80
N GLY A 220 -29.74 -6.60 -1.95
CA GLY A 220 -29.54 -5.74 -3.12
C GLY A 220 -30.10 -6.38 -4.37
N GLN A 221 -30.97 -5.64 -5.04
CA GLN A 221 -31.51 -5.95 -6.35
C GLN A 221 -30.61 -5.36 -7.43
N MET A 222 -30.56 -6.06 -8.55
CA MET A 222 -29.67 -5.82 -9.67
C MET A 222 -30.41 -6.14 -10.96
N LEU A 223 -29.98 -5.53 -12.06
CA LEU A 223 -30.39 -5.94 -13.39
C LEU A 223 -29.24 -5.77 -14.38
N SER A 224 -29.36 -6.39 -15.55
CA SER A 224 -28.45 -6.16 -16.65
C SER A 224 -29.19 -5.90 -17.95
N VAL A 225 -28.56 -5.11 -18.80
CA VAL A 225 -29.00 -4.85 -20.17
C VAL A 225 -27.89 -5.21 -21.15
N GLN A 226 -28.24 -5.35 -22.42
CA GLN A 226 -27.29 -5.67 -23.49
C GLN A 226 -27.15 -4.48 -24.44
N VAL A 227 -25.91 -4.06 -24.69
CA VAL A 227 -25.60 -3.08 -25.74
C VAL A 227 -26.05 -3.64 -27.10
N PRO A 228 -26.82 -2.88 -27.92
CA PRO A 228 -27.13 -3.25 -29.30
C PRO A 228 -25.84 -3.35 -30.12
N LEU A 229 -25.43 -4.57 -30.46
CA LEU A 229 -24.13 -4.81 -31.11
C LEU A 229 -24.20 -4.48 -32.62
N ASP A 230 -23.57 -3.38 -33.03
CA ASP A 230 -23.02 -3.25 -34.39
C ASP A 230 -21.54 -3.66 -34.36
N LYS A 231 -21.18 -4.72 -35.09
CA LYS A 231 -19.82 -5.28 -35.12
C LYS A 231 -18.73 -4.29 -35.59
N ARG A 232 -19.12 -3.12 -36.10
CA ARG A 232 -18.21 -2.08 -36.60
C ARG A 232 -17.89 -0.98 -35.59
N GLN A 233 -18.60 -0.91 -34.47
CA GLN A 233 -18.43 0.16 -33.48
C GLN A 233 -17.84 -0.36 -32.17
N PRO A 234 -16.95 0.41 -31.51
CA PRO A 234 -16.46 0.06 -30.18
C PRO A 234 -17.59 0.09 -29.15
N LEU A 235 -17.43 -0.64 -28.03
CA LEU A 235 -18.39 -0.57 -26.92
C LEU A 235 -18.48 0.87 -26.39
N PRO A 236 -19.70 1.38 -26.11
CA PRO A 236 -19.92 2.77 -25.71
C PRO A 236 -19.38 3.09 -24.31
N LEU A 237 -19.34 2.08 -23.43
CA LEU A 237 -18.81 2.17 -22.07
C LEU A 237 -17.58 1.28 -21.94
N GLN A 238 -16.44 1.91 -21.63
CA GLN A 238 -15.16 1.22 -21.39
C GLN A 238 -14.70 1.29 -19.93
N ARG A 239 -15.50 1.90 -19.06
CA ARG A 239 -15.23 2.14 -17.65
C ARG A 239 -16.52 2.15 -16.86
N ILE A 240 -16.42 1.93 -15.55
CA ILE A 240 -17.59 1.99 -14.66
C ILE A 240 -18.04 3.44 -14.54
N LEU A 241 -19.36 3.64 -14.56
CA LEU A 241 -19.97 4.88 -14.12
C LEU A 241 -20.51 4.68 -12.70
N TYR A 242 -20.06 5.50 -11.76
CA TYR A 242 -20.46 5.46 -10.35
C TYR A 242 -21.21 6.76 -10.00
N GLY A 243 -22.54 6.73 -10.13
CA GLY A 243 -23.41 7.84 -9.76
C GLY A 243 -23.78 7.81 -8.28
N SER A 244 -24.46 8.86 -7.80
CA SER A 244 -24.79 9.03 -6.38
C SER A 244 -25.58 7.87 -5.77
N ASN A 245 -26.47 7.23 -6.55
CA ASN A 245 -27.36 6.16 -6.09
C ASN A 245 -27.35 4.91 -6.96
N THR A 246 -26.51 4.88 -8.01
CA THR A 246 -26.44 3.77 -8.95
C THR A 246 -25.04 3.64 -9.51
N TYR A 247 -24.69 2.44 -9.96
CA TYR A 247 -23.50 2.19 -10.76
C TYR A 247 -23.87 1.41 -12.02
N ILE A 248 -23.13 1.69 -13.09
CA ILE A 248 -23.23 1.05 -14.39
C ILE A 248 -21.87 0.43 -14.67
N VAL A 249 -21.81 -0.90 -14.73
CA VAL A 249 -20.56 -1.66 -14.84
C VAL A 249 -20.56 -2.40 -16.17
N PRO A 250 -19.77 -1.96 -17.17
CA PRO A 250 -19.72 -2.59 -18.47
C PRO A 250 -18.85 -3.85 -18.48
N ARG A 251 -19.29 -4.87 -19.22
CA ARG A 251 -18.53 -6.09 -19.55
C ARG A 251 -18.08 -6.07 -21.00
N ARG A 252 -17.03 -6.84 -21.29
CA ARG A 252 -16.41 -6.90 -22.64
C ARG A 252 -17.28 -7.60 -23.68
N ASP A 253 -18.26 -8.39 -23.25
CA ASP A 253 -19.27 -9.03 -24.09
C ASP A 253 -20.47 -8.11 -24.40
N GLY A 254 -20.44 -6.85 -23.94
CA GLY A 254 -21.50 -5.87 -24.12
C GLY A 254 -22.63 -5.98 -23.10
N ARG A 255 -22.57 -6.89 -22.13
CA ARG A 255 -23.47 -6.83 -20.96
C ARG A 255 -23.15 -5.61 -20.12
N ILE A 256 -24.18 -5.00 -19.57
CA ILE A 256 -24.07 -3.84 -18.68
C ILE A 256 -24.81 -4.17 -17.39
N ILE A 257 -24.08 -4.17 -16.28
CA ILE A 257 -24.64 -4.46 -14.96
C ILE A 257 -25.06 -3.15 -14.31
N ILE A 258 -26.31 -3.08 -13.85
CA ILE A 258 -26.89 -1.93 -13.15
C ILE A 258 -27.21 -2.35 -11.73
N GLY A 259 -26.69 -1.59 -10.77
CA GLY A 259 -26.94 -1.83 -9.37
C GLY A 259 -26.82 -0.56 -8.52
N ALA A 260 -27.18 -0.59 -7.24
CA ALA A 260 -28.00 -1.61 -6.63
C ALA A 260 -28.89 -1.00 -5.55
N THR A 261 -30.01 -1.66 -5.25
CA THR A 261 -30.77 -1.33 -4.05
C THR A 261 -30.00 -1.76 -2.78
N VAL A 262 -30.39 -1.18 -1.65
CA VAL A 262 -29.94 -1.56 -0.31
C VAL A 262 -31.17 -1.62 0.60
N GLU A 263 -31.54 -2.83 1.02
CA GLU A 263 -32.78 -3.09 1.74
C GLU A 263 -32.54 -3.90 3.02
N GLU A 264 -33.19 -3.48 4.11
CA GLU A 264 -33.19 -4.16 5.40
C GLU A 264 -34.45 -5.02 5.57
N VAL A 265 -34.58 -6.07 4.76
CA VAL A 265 -35.78 -6.93 4.69
C VAL A 265 -35.50 -8.38 5.05
N GLY A 266 -34.42 -8.62 5.80
CA GLY A 266 -33.96 -9.98 6.11
C GLY A 266 -33.57 -10.75 4.85
N PHE A 267 -33.93 -12.03 4.80
CA PHE A 267 -33.71 -12.92 3.66
C PHE A 267 -34.88 -12.95 2.66
N ALA A 268 -35.70 -11.89 2.60
CA ALA A 268 -36.83 -11.85 1.67
C ALA A 268 -36.33 -11.99 0.20
N PRO A 269 -36.75 -13.04 -0.53
CA PRO A 269 -36.26 -13.31 -1.88
C PRO A 269 -36.85 -12.37 -2.93
N HIS A 270 -36.45 -12.57 -4.19
CA HIS A 270 -36.96 -11.96 -5.41
C HIS A 270 -36.72 -10.46 -5.57
N ASN A 271 -36.80 -9.99 -6.81
CA ASN A 271 -36.84 -8.56 -7.11
C ASN A 271 -38.26 -8.02 -6.94
N THR A 272 -38.37 -6.71 -6.72
CA THR A 272 -39.64 -5.98 -6.66
C THR A 272 -39.74 -5.05 -7.87
N PRO A 273 -40.94 -4.84 -8.44
CA PRO A 273 -41.14 -3.87 -9.51
C PRO A 273 -40.63 -2.47 -9.15
N ALA A 274 -40.85 -2.03 -7.91
CA ALA A 274 -40.37 -0.75 -7.40
C ALA A 274 -38.83 -0.66 -7.37
N GLY A 275 -38.14 -1.74 -6.97
CA GLY A 275 -36.68 -1.79 -6.98
C GLY A 275 -36.11 -1.70 -8.39
N ILE A 276 -36.64 -2.50 -9.32
CA ILE A 276 -36.24 -2.48 -10.74
C ILE A 276 -36.52 -1.13 -11.39
N GLN A 277 -37.70 -0.54 -11.16
CA GLN A 277 -38.04 0.79 -11.66
C GLN A 277 -37.07 1.86 -11.14
N THR A 278 -36.70 1.80 -9.86
CA THR A 278 -35.73 2.72 -9.26
C THR A 278 -34.37 2.61 -9.92
N LEU A 279 -33.87 1.39 -10.12
CA LEU A 279 -32.58 1.13 -10.79
C LEU A 279 -32.58 1.64 -12.24
N LEU A 280 -33.63 1.35 -13.01
CA LEU A 280 -33.77 1.83 -14.39
C LEU A 280 -33.81 3.35 -14.45
N ALA A 281 -34.63 3.99 -13.61
CA ALA A 281 -34.75 5.45 -13.60
C ALA A 281 -33.41 6.14 -13.29
N GLN A 282 -32.67 5.63 -12.32
CA GLN A 282 -31.35 6.17 -11.95
C GLN A 282 -30.30 5.93 -13.03
N ALA A 283 -30.26 4.73 -13.62
CA ALA A 283 -29.31 4.39 -14.66
C ALA A 283 -29.58 5.15 -15.97
N ILE A 284 -30.83 5.28 -16.39
CA ILE A 284 -31.23 6.06 -17.57
C ILE A 284 -30.92 7.55 -17.37
N ARG A 285 -31.14 8.11 -16.17
CA ARG A 285 -30.72 9.48 -15.88
C ARG A 285 -29.21 9.65 -16.06
N LEU A 286 -28.41 8.71 -15.56
CA LEU A 286 -26.95 8.76 -15.63
C LEU A 286 -26.42 8.56 -17.07
N TYR A 287 -27.02 7.65 -17.82
CA TYR A 287 -26.63 7.30 -19.20
C TYR A 287 -27.89 7.03 -20.05
N PRO A 288 -28.50 8.06 -20.66
CA PRO A 288 -29.81 7.97 -21.32
C PRO A 288 -29.94 6.91 -22.41
N GLU A 289 -28.88 6.59 -23.13
CA GLU A 289 -28.92 5.57 -24.19
C GLU A 289 -29.34 4.18 -23.66
N LEU A 290 -29.19 3.91 -22.35
CA LEU A 290 -29.64 2.66 -21.73
C LEU A 290 -31.14 2.39 -21.90
N GLN A 291 -31.96 3.44 -22.11
CA GLN A 291 -33.42 3.32 -22.15
C GLN A 291 -33.90 2.38 -23.28
N ASP A 292 -33.12 2.27 -24.36
CA ASP A 292 -33.46 1.51 -25.56
C ASP A 292 -32.74 0.14 -25.61
N TRP A 293 -31.98 -0.21 -24.57
CA TRP A 293 -31.19 -1.45 -24.51
C TRP A 293 -32.01 -2.59 -23.91
N ALA A 294 -31.84 -3.80 -24.44
CA ALA A 294 -32.63 -4.95 -24.03
C ALA A 294 -32.24 -5.43 -22.62
N ILE A 295 -33.19 -5.44 -21.69
CA ILE A 295 -33.03 -6.08 -20.37
C ILE A 295 -32.78 -7.58 -20.55
N GLN A 296 -31.71 -8.10 -19.95
CA GLN A 296 -31.31 -9.50 -20.04
C GLN A 296 -31.78 -10.30 -18.82
N GLU A 297 -31.48 -9.80 -17.63
CA GLU A 297 -31.79 -10.50 -16.38
C GLU A 297 -31.96 -9.50 -15.22
N CYS A 298 -32.75 -9.90 -14.23
CA CYS A 298 -32.89 -9.23 -12.95
C CYS A 298 -32.61 -10.26 -11.85
N TRP A 299 -31.76 -9.93 -10.88
CA TRP A 299 -31.41 -10.84 -9.77
C TRP A 299 -31.20 -10.06 -8.47
N TRP A 300 -31.07 -10.79 -7.36
CA TRP A 300 -30.84 -10.22 -6.04
C TRP A 300 -29.77 -11.00 -5.27
N GLY A 301 -29.23 -10.41 -4.22
CA GLY A 301 -28.35 -11.08 -3.27
C GLY A 301 -28.33 -10.44 -1.90
N PHE A 302 -27.74 -11.14 -0.93
CA PHE A 302 -27.69 -10.74 0.47
C PHE A 302 -26.25 -10.42 0.89
N ARG A 303 -25.94 -9.14 1.02
CA ARG A 303 -24.62 -8.69 1.48
C ARG A 303 -24.47 -8.96 2.99
N PRO A 304 -23.34 -9.52 3.45
CA PRO A 304 -23.11 -9.78 4.87
C PRO A 304 -22.66 -8.50 5.59
N ALA A 305 -23.60 -7.75 6.15
CA ALA A 305 -23.27 -6.49 6.83
C ALA A 305 -23.09 -6.70 8.34
N THR A 306 -22.10 -6.04 8.92
CA THR A 306 -21.94 -5.85 10.37
C THR A 306 -22.49 -4.48 10.80
N PRO A 307 -22.62 -4.19 12.11
CA PRO A 307 -23.10 -2.88 12.57
C PRO A 307 -22.16 -1.72 12.22
N ASP A 308 -20.85 -2.00 12.16
CA ASP A 308 -19.80 -1.03 11.84
C ASP A 308 -19.37 -1.06 10.36
N GLU A 309 -20.01 -1.90 9.55
CA GLU A 309 -19.70 -2.15 8.13
C GLU A 309 -18.27 -2.69 7.84
N LEU A 310 -17.54 -3.10 8.88
CA LEU A 310 -16.22 -3.73 8.78
C LEU A 310 -16.32 -5.27 8.79
N PRO A 311 -15.47 -6.00 8.04
CA PRO A 311 -15.48 -7.45 8.09
C PRO A 311 -15.11 -8.01 9.47
N ILE A 312 -15.49 -9.27 9.70
CA ILE A 312 -15.05 -10.06 10.86
C ILE A 312 -14.03 -11.08 10.36
N LEU A 313 -12.76 -10.83 10.68
CA LEU A 313 -11.61 -11.61 10.23
C LEU A 313 -10.77 -12.07 11.43
N GLY A 314 -10.20 -13.27 11.31
CA GLY A 314 -9.19 -13.75 12.23
C GLY A 314 -9.73 -14.67 13.33
N THR A 315 -9.30 -14.47 14.57
CA THR A 315 -9.59 -15.37 15.68
C THR A 315 -11.09 -15.43 16.03
N SER A 316 -11.46 -16.46 16.79
CA SER A 316 -12.83 -16.67 17.29
C SER A 316 -12.79 -17.12 18.76
N PRO A 317 -13.95 -17.25 19.44
CA PRO A 317 -14.00 -17.86 20.77
C PRO A 317 -13.48 -19.30 20.84
N CYS A 318 -13.46 -20.00 19.70
CA CYS A 318 -12.93 -21.37 19.58
C CYS A 318 -11.50 -21.35 19.03
N LYS A 319 -10.58 -22.06 19.70
CA LYS A 319 -9.14 -22.05 19.35
C LYS A 319 -8.85 -22.58 17.94
N ASN A 320 -9.64 -23.54 17.48
CA ASN A 320 -9.51 -24.17 16.16
C ASN A 320 -10.53 -23.62 15.14
N LEU A 321 -11.03 -22.41 15.34
CA LEU A 321 -11.94 -21.76 14.40
C LEU A 321 -11.43 -20.36 14.04
N THR A 322 -11.36 -20.10 12.74
CA THR A 322 -11.06 -18.80 12.16
C THR A 322 -12.29 -18.23 11.46
N LEU A 323 -12.55 -16.93 11.63
CA LEU A 323 -13.67 -16.22 11.03
C LEU A 323 -13.20 -15.45 9.79
N ALA A 324 -14.01 -15.49 8.73
CA ALA A 324 -13.80 -14.72 7.51
C ALA A 324 -15.15 -14.36 6.86
N THR A 325 -15.85 -13.39 7.45
CA THR A 325 -17.20 -13.00 7.03
C THR A 325 -17.44 -11.50 7.18
N GLY A 326 -18.64 -11.01 6.88
CA GLY A 326 -19.02 -9.62 7.15
C GLY A 326 -18.48 -8.58 6.15
N HIS A 327 -17.98 -8.99 4.98
CA HIS A 327 -17.37 -8.08 3.99
C HIS A 327 -18.33 -7.09 3.32
N TYR A 328 -19.62 -7.10 3.66
CA TYR A 328 -20.65 -6.23 3.12
C TYR A 328 -20.58 -6.03 1.59
N ARG A 329 -20.19 -4.84 1.12
CA ARG A 329 -20.10 -4.46 -0.30
C ARG A 329 -18.77 -4.84 -0.95
N ASN A 330 -17.74 -5.10 -0.16
CA ASN A 330 -16.36 -5.20 -0.60
C ASN A 330 -15.83 -6.65 -0.66
N GLY A 331 -16.70 -7.66 -0.57
CA GLY A 331 -16.28 -9.06 -0.55
C GLY A 331 -15.49 -9.52 -1.78
N ILE A 332 -15.82 -9.03 -2.98
CA ILE A 332 -15.02 -9.30 -4.19
C ILE A 332 -13.65 -8.62 -4.03
N LEU A 333 -13.62 -7.30 -3.87
CA LEU A 333 -12.40 -6.51 -3.67
C LEU A 333 -11.47 -7.07 -2.59
N LEU A 334 -12.02 -7.59 -1.49
CA LEU A 334 -11.27 -8.09 -0.34
C LEU A 334 -10.88 -9.57 -0.43
N ALA A 335 -11.33 -10.31 -1.45
CA ALA A 335 -11.06 -11.74 -1.56
C ALA A 335 -9.57 -12.11 -1.52
N PRO A 336 -8.66 -11.54 -2.34
CA PRO A 336 -7.25 -11.91 -2.30
C PRO A 336 -6.58 -11.52 -0.99
N GLY A 337 -6.82 -10.29 -0.50
CA GLY A 337 -6.25 -9.85 0.78
C GLY A 337 -6.73 -10.70 1.96
N THR A 338 -8.02 -11.03 2.00
CA THR A 338 -8.59 -11.92 3.04
C THR A 338 -7.96 -13.31 2.97
N ALA A 339 -7.83 -13.89 1.77
CA ALA A 339 -7.23 -15.20 1.59
C ALA A 339 -5.80 -15.27 2.15
N VAL A 340 -4.97 -14.29 1.79
CA VAL A 340 -3.58 -14.19 2.28
C VAL A 340 -3.54 -14.04 3.81
N LEU A 341 -4.34 -13.14 4.39
CA LEU A 341 -4.33 -12.90 5.84
C LEU A 341 -4.78 -14.13 6.63
N ILE A 342 -5.84 -14.80 6.18
CA ILE A 342 -6.37 -15.97 6.86
C ILE A 342 -5.43 -17.18 6.70
N ALA A 343 -4.84 -17.36 5.52
CA ALA A 343 -3.86 -18.42 5.31
C ALA A 343 -2.54 -18.18 6.08
N ASP A 344 -2.08 -16.94 6.22
CA ASP A 344 -0.94 -16.58 7.09
C ASP A 344 -1.26 -16.93 8.55
N LEU A 345 -2.47 -16.60 9.01
CA LEU A 345 -2.92 -16.89 10.37
C LEU A 345 -2.97 -18.39 10.66
N ILE A 346 -3.51 -19.19 9.74
CA ILE A 346 -3.70 -20.64 9.95
C ILE A 346 -2.39 -21.42 9.74
N SER A 347 -1.70 -21.23 8.61
CA SER A 347 -0.56 -22.09 8.25
C SER A 347 0.75 -21.68 8.93
N GLN A 348 0.95 -20.39 9.22
CA GLN A 348 2.22 -19.87 9.73
C GLN A 348 2.11 -19.34 11.17
N GLN A 349 0.91 -19.38 11.76
CA GLN A 349 0.59 -18.71 13.03
C GLN A 349 1.03 -17.22 13.02
N LYS A 350 1.00 -16.61 11.83
CA LYS A 350 1.48 -15.25 11.59
C LYS A 350 0.28 -14.32 11.61
N PHE A 351 0.15 -13.56 12.69
CA PHE A 351 -0.91 -12.56 12.82
C PHE A 351 -0.49 -11.26 12.13
N HIS A 352 -1.29 -10.78 11.18
CA HIS A 352 -1.05 -9.49 10.54
C HIS A 352 -1.72 -8.36 11.33
N PRO A 353 -1.05 -7.22 11.58
CA PRO A 353 -1.60 -6.12 12.41
C PRO A 353 -2.99 -5.63 12.00
N LEU A 354 -3.29 -5.58 10.70
CA LEU A 354 -4.62 -5.22 10.20
C LEU A 354 -5.76 -6.08 10.79
N LEU A 355 -5.52 -7.36 11.10
CA LEU A 355 -6.55 -8.25 11.66
C LEU A 355 -7.06 -7.77 13.03
N GLU A 356 -6.29 -7.00 13.79
CA GLU A 356 -6.71 -6.48 15.09
C GLU A 356 -7.96 -5.59 14.96
N HIS A 357 -8.08 -4.84 13.87
CA HIS A 357 -9.23 -3.97 13.60
C HIS A 357 -10.47 -4.74 13.14
N PHE A 358 -10.34 -6.02 12.82
CA PHE A 358 -11.40 -6.86 12.26
C PHE A 358 -11.79 -8.04 13.15
N ARG A 359 -11.32 -8.08 14.40
CA ARG A 359 -11.68 -9.13 15.36
C ARG A 359 -13.16 -9.15 15.68
N TYR A 360 -13.70 -10.32 15.99
CA TYR A 360 -15.13 -10.47 16.30
C TYR A 360 -15.54 -9.77 17.60
N ASP A 361 -14.65 -9.77 18.61
CA ASP A 361 -14.92 -9.29 19.97
C ASP A 361 -15.14 -7.77 20.03
N ARG A 362 -14.61 -7.01 19.08
CA ARG A 362 -14.85 -5.56 18.96
C ARG A 362 -16.34 -5.20 18.95
N LEU A 363 -17.20 -6.10 18.45
CA LEU A 363 -18.63 -5.88 18.27
C LEU A 363 -19.46 -6.22 19.53
N TYR A 364 -18.86 -6.82 20.56
CA TYR A 364 -19.55 -7.19 21.80
C TYR A 364 -19.19 -6.28 22.97
N THR A 365 -18.25 -5.36 22.77
CA THR A 365 -17.84 -4.36 23.76
C THR A 365 -18.81 -3.18 23.82
N GLN A 366 -20.10 -3.41 24.10
CA GLN A 366 -21.05 -2.35 24.47
C GLN A 366 -22.13 -2.80 25.47
N SER A 367 -21.84 -2.60 26.76
CA SER A 367 -22.78 -2.31 27.87
C SER A 367 -21.98 -1.56 28.95
N ALA A 368 -22.23 -0.35 29.46
CA ALA A 368 -23.24 0.71 29.28
C ALA A 368 -22.68 2.04 29.92
N PRO A 369 -23.39 3.19 29.93
CA PRO A 369 -22.87 4.52 30.26
C PRO A 369 -23.05 4.94 31.73
N ALA A 370 -22.24 5.89 32.23
CA ALA A 370 -22.64 6.86 33.26
C ALA A 370 -21.68 8.06 33.33
N GLN A 371 -22.26 9.26 33.25
CA GLN A 371 -21.67 10.50 33.75
C GLN A 371 -21.41 10.36 35.25
N THR A 372 -20.22 10.74 35.72
CA THR A 372 -20.02 11.29 37.07
C THR A 372 -18.72 12.08 37.10
N SER A 373 -18.85 13.39 37.35
CA SER A 373 -17.76 14.30 37.70
C SER A 373 -16.95 13.76 38.87
N PRO A 374 -15.62 13.94 38.94
CA PRO A 374 -14.91 13.77 40.19
C PRO A 374 -15.16 15.01 41.05
N MET A 375 -15.91 14.82 42.13
CA MET A 375 -15.82 15.69 43.30
C MET A 375 -14.40 15.67 43.85
N VAL A 376 -13.94 16.86 44.23
CA VAL A 376 -12.79 17.12 45.08
C VAL A 376 -12.93 16.35 46.40
N PHE A 377 -11.90 15.59 46.75
CA PHE A 377 -11.60 15.29 48.15
C PHE A 377 -10.17 15.72 48.46
N SER A 378 -10.08 16.75 49.28
CA SER A 378 -8.89 17.09 50.04
C SER A 378 -8.70 16.09 51.18
N SER A 379 -7.50 15.57 51.37
CA SER A 379 -7.02 15.19 52.69
C SER A 379 -5.51 15.39 52.77
N ASN A 380 -5.12 16.48 53.41
CA ASN A 380 -3.83 16.59 54.08
C ASN A 380 -3.83 15.60 55.24
N SER A 381 -2.87 14.67 55.26
CA SER A 381 -2.12 14.38 56.48
C SER A 381 -0.79 13.71 56.14
N SER A 382 0.25 14.47 56.46
CA SER A 382 1.65 14.09 56.58
C SER A 382 1.85 12.88 57.49
N LEU A 383 2.79 11.99 57.13
CA LEU A 383 3.73 11.38 58.09
C LEU A 383 5.01 10.91 57.39
N ASN A 384 6.11 11.37 57.97
CA ASN A 384 7.51 11.11 57.63
C ASN A 384 7.85 9.61 57.58
N SER A 385 8.65 9.22 56.59
CA SER A 385 9.81 8.35 56.87
C SER A 385 10.94 8.64 55.89
N LYS A 386 12.12 8.91 56.48
CA LYS A 386 13.39 9.08 55.79
C LYS A 386 13.80 7.74 55.19
N SER A 387 14.04 7.69 53.89
CA SER A 387 14.99 6.74 53.29
C SER A 387 15.75 7.43 52.16
N SER A 388 17.06 7.52 52.35
CA SER A 388 18.01 7.98 51.35
C SER A 388 18.12 6.90 50.27
N VAL A 389 17.57 7.16 49.09
CA VAL A 389 17.87 6.37 47.89
C VAL A 389 18.63 7.27 46.94
N LEU A 390 19.90 6.91 46.71
CA LEU A 390 20.77 7.49 45.70
C LEU A 390 20.03 7.53 44.36
N ALA A 391 19.90 8.73 43.78
CA ALA A 391 19.43 8.86 42.41
C ALA A 391 20.38 8.05 41.50
N PRO A 392 19.88 7.15 40.64
CA PRO A 392 20.74 6.44 39.71
C PRO A 392 21.40 7.47 38.79
N GLN A 393 22.73 7.47 38.77
CA GLN A 393 23.49 8.20 37.77
C GLN A 393 23.08 7.64 36.40
N ILE A 394 22.36 8.45 35.62
CA ILE A 394 22.08 8.16 34.21
C ILE A 394 23.46 8.05 33.55
N PRO A 395 23.82 6.92 32.92
CA PRO A 395 25.07 6.86 32.18
C PRO A 395 25.01 7.94 31.11
N SER A 396 25.91 8.91 31.18
CA SER A 396 26.13 9.87 30.10
C SER A 396 26.30 9.11 28.79
N PHE A 397 25.53 9.50 27.76
CA PHE A 397 25.70 8.96 26.42
C PHE A 397 27.17 9.12 26.01
N PRO A 398 27.85 8.09 25.48
CA PRO A 398 29.24 8.22 25.10
C PRO A 398 29.38 9.38 24.11
N GLU A 399 30.21 10.36 24.47
CA GLU A 399 30.28 11.69 23.83
C GLU A 399 30.87 11.69 22.41
N GLN A 400 31.09 10.54 21.78
CA GLN A 400 31.49 10.44 20.38
C GLN A 400 31.17 9.05 19.83
N SER A 401 30.22 8.95 18.89
CA SER A 401 29.98 7.72 18.13
C SER A 401 31.24 7.35 17.34
N THR A 402 31.74 6.12 17.54
CA THR A 402 32.86 5.53 16.78
C THR A 402 32.45 5.12 15.36
N ASP A 403 31.15 5.04 15.07
CA ASP A 403 30.59 4.71 13.76
C ASP A 403 30.54 5.96 12.87
N LYS A 404 31.65 6.21 12.15
CA LYS A 404 31.78 7.30 11.18
C LYS A 404 31.55 6.82 9.76
N LEU A 405 31.08 7.72 8.88
CA LEU A 405 31.01 7.46 7.45
C LEU A 405 32.40 7.65 6.84
N ILE A 406 32.89 6.66 6.11
CA ILE A 406 34.17 6.75 5.40
C ILE A 406 33.92 6.52 3.91
N ILE A 407 34.28 7.50 3.08
CA ILE A 407 34.20 7.39 1.61
C ILE A 407 35.57 7.77 1.05
N ALA A 408 36.15 6.90 0.22
CA ALA A 408 37.48 7.10 -0.37
C ALA A 408 38.56 7.51 0.65
N GLY A 409 38.53 6.91 1.85
CA GLY A 409 39.48 7.19 2.93
C GLY A 409 39.21 8.46 3.74
N ARG A 410 38.19 9.26 3.39
CA ARG A 410 37.82 10.48 4.11
C ARG A 410 36.68 10.22 5.08
N THR A 411 36.83 10.70 6.30
CA THR A 411 35.88 10.49 7.41
C THR A 411 34.90 11.65 7.53
N PHE A 412 33.62 11.32 7.68
CA PHE A 412 32.51 12.26 7.88
C PHE A 412 31.72 11.90 9.15
N ASN A 413 31.30 12.94 9.88
CA ASN A 413 30.42 12.84 11.03
C ASN A 413 28.94 12.77 10.64
N SER A 414 28.57 13.43 9.54
CA SER A 414 27.21 13.41 9.02
C SER A 414 27.02 12.33 7.96
N ARG A 415 25.87 11.65 8.04
CA ARG A 415 25.41 10.66 7.06
C ARG A 415 24.39 11.24 6.09
N LEU A 416 24.07 12.53 6.20
CA LEU A 416 23.20 13.23 5.27
C LEU A 416 24.02 14.07 4.31
N MET A 417 23.89 13.80 3.01
CA MET A 417 24.36 14.62 1.91
C MET A 417 23.19 15.45 1.36
N THR A 418 23.46 16.71 1.03
CA THR A 418 22.45 17.64 0.49
C THR A 418 22.93 18.25 -0.82
N GLY A 419 22.15 19.12 -1.45
CA GLY A 419 22.54 19.82 -2.67
C GLY A 419 22.29 21.33 -2.59
N THR A 420 22.69 22.03 -3.64
CA THR A 420 22.55 23.50 -3.73
C THR A 420 21.40 23.94 -4.64
N GLY A 421 20.69 22.99 -5.27
CA GLY A 421 19.67 23.30 -6.27
C GLY A 421 18.26 23.47 -5.69
N LYS A 422 17.44 24.31 -6.37
CA LYS A 422 15.99 24.49 -6.15
C LYS A 422 15.56 25.28 -4.89
N TYR A 423 16.51 25.86 -4.16
CA TYR A 423 16.19 26.80 -3.08
C TYR A 423 15.67 28.13 -3.64
N SER A 424 14.81 28.81 -2.88
CA SER A 424 14.26 30.11 -3.27
C SER A 424 15.30 31.25 -3.23
N ASN A 425 16.31 31.16 -2.36
CA ASN A 425 17.44 32.07 -2.29
C ASN A 425 18.67 31.41 -1.61
N LEU A 426 19.84 32.07 -1.71
CA LEU A 426 21.11 31.56 -1.20
C LEU A 426 21.18 31.50 0.34
N GLU A 427 20.62 32.48 1.05
CA GLU A 427 20.64 32.51 2.51
C GLU A 427 19.88 31.31 3.10
N LEU A 428 18.70 31.00 2.55
CA LEU A 428 17.89 29.87 2.97
C LEU A 428 18.59 28.53 2.70
N MET A 429 19.31 28.43 1.57
CA MET A 429 20.16 27.28 1.26
C MET A 429 21.25 27.11 2.31
N GLN A 430 21.98 28.18 2.67
CA GLN A 430 23.03 28.15 3.69
C GLN A 430 22.49 27.71 5.05
N GLN A 431 21.40 28.33 5.50
CA GLN A 431 20.77 28.00 6.78
C GLN A 431 20.27 26.56 6.80
N SER A 432 19.70 26.06 5.68
CA SER A 432 19.22 24.69 5.55
C SER A 432 20.34 23.67 5.59
N ILE A 433 21.43 23.89 4.84
CA ILE A 433 22.62 23.04 4.85
C ILE A 433 23.23 23.00 6.26
N ALA A 434 23.40 24.16 6.89
CA ALA A 434 23.94 24.24 8.26
C ALA A 434 23.04 23.50 9.27
N ALA A 435 21.71 23.72 9.21
CA ALA A 435 20.76 23.08 10.10
C ALA A 435 20.66 21.57 9.91
N SER A 436 20.93 21.07 8.70
CA SER A 436 20.95 19.64 8.39
C SER A 436 22.19 18.92 8.93
N GLY A 437 23.24 19.66 9.31
CA GLY A 437 24.54 19.10 9.69
C GLY A 437 25.29 18.43 8.54
N SER A 438 24.84 18.58 7.29
CA SER A 438 25.44 17.96 6.12
C SER A 438 26.89 18.43 5.91
N GLN A 439 27.80 17.49 5.70
CA GLN A 439 29.22 17.76 5.44
C GLN A 439 29.64 17.48 4.00
N ILE A 440 28.73 16.90 3.21
CA ILE A 440 28.94 16.65 1.78
C ILE A 440 27.78 17.31 1.04
N VAL A 441 28.12 18.30 0.19
CA VAL A 441 27.12 19.06 -0.57
C VAL A 441 27.37 18.89 -2.05
N THR A 442 26.34 18.46 -2.77
CA THR A 442 26.42 18.26 -4.21
C THR A 442 26.17 19.54 -5.00
N VAL A 443 27.01 19.77 -6.02
CA VAL A 443 26.99 20.97 -6.86
C VAL A 443 26.93 20.60 -8.34
N ALA A 444 25.97 21.16 -9.05
CA ALA A 444 25.83 20.97 -10.49
C ALA A 444 26.84 21.81 -11.27
N VAL A 445 27.87 21.15 -11.81
CA VAL A 445 29.01 21.80 -12.46
C VAL A 445 28.59 22.64 -13.69
N ARG A 446 27.65 22.12 -14.51
CA ARG A 446 27.16 22.82 -15.72
C ARG A 446 26.55 24.20 -15.42
N ARG A 447 25.93 24.38 -14.25
CA ARG A 447 25.22 25.64 -13.91
C ARG A 447 26.16 26.77 -13.49
N VAL A 448 27.33 26.42 -12.97
CA VAL A 448 28.37 27.38 -12.59
C VAL A 448 29.02 28.03 -13.83
N GLN A 449 29.15 27.28 -14.93
CA GLN A 449 29.72 27.80 -16.18
C GLN A 449 28.80 28.78 -16.93
N THR A 450 27.48 28.60 -16.83
CA THR A 450 26.52 29.35 -17.65
C THR A 450 26.06 30.68 -17.04
N GLN A 451 26.63 31.11 -15.90
CA GLN A 451 26.15 32.27 -15.12
C GLN A 451 24.61 32.30 -14.98
N ALA A 452 23.99 31.12 -14.76
CA ALA A 452 22.55 31.04 -14.66
C ALA A 452 22.05 31.81 -13.42
N PRO A 453 20.89 32.50 -13.48
CA PRO A 453 20.36 33.27 -12.36
C PRO A 453 20.30 32.42 -11.06
N GLY A 454 20.88 32.93 -9.98
CA GLY A 454 20.95 32.25 -8.67
C GLY A 454 22.26 31.50 -8.36
N HIS A 455 23.27 31.56 -9.23
CA HIS A 455 24.61 30.94 -9.00
C HIS A 455 25.76 31.94 -8.85
N GLU A 456 25.52 33.25 -9.04
CA GLU A 456 26.48 34.27 -8.60
C GLU A 456 26.68 34.14 -7.09
N GLY A 457 27.91 33.83 -6.67
CA GLY A 457 28.27 33.70 -5.26
C GLY A 457 28.23 32.30 -4.67
N LEU A 458 27.96 31.20 -5.41
CA LEU A 458 27.96 29.85 -4.79
C LEU A 458 29.33 29.47 -4.18
N ALA A 459 30.42 29.88 -4.83
CA ALA A 459 31.78 29.72 -4.33
C ALA A 459 32.00 30.43 -2.98
N GLU A 460 31.35 31.58 -2.78
CA GLU A 460 31.44 32.41 -1.57
C GLU A 460 30.35 32.07 -0.54
N ALA A 461 29.29 31.38 -0.97
CA ALA A 461 28.11 31.12 -0.15
C ALA A 461 28.33 30.01 0.88
N LEU A 462 29.28 29.10 0.68
CA LEU A 462 29.52 28.00 1.60
C LEU A 462 30.97 28.02 2.09
N ASP A 463 31.15 27.64 3.35
CA ASP A 463 32.47 27.44 3.93
C ASP A 463 33.03 26.08 3.47
N TRP A 464 33.72 26.09 2.32
CA TRP A 464 34.33 24.90 1.71
C TRP A 464 35.48 24.30 2.52
N THR A 465 35.90 24.95 3.61
CA THR A 465 36.83 24.36 4.58
C THR A 465 36.12 23.37 5.51
N LYS A 466 34.81 23.53 5.71
CA LYS A 466 33.95 22.65 6.53
C LYS A 466 33.12 21.68 5.72
N ILE A 467 32.75 22.07 4.50
CA ILE A 467 31.90 21.28 3.60
C ILE A 467 32.75 20.67 2.49
N TRP A 468 32.63 19.36 2.30
CA TRP A 468 33.21 18.67 1.16
C TRP A 468 32.31 18.81 -0.06
N MET A 469 32.89 19.25 -1.17
CA MET A 469 32.12 19.40 -2.39
C MET A 469 31.97 18.04 -3.08
N LEU A 470 30.75 17.73 -3.53
CA LEU A 470 30.47 16.57 -4.38
C LEU A 470 30.00 17.06 -5.77
N PRO A 471 30.92 17.35 -6.70
CA PRO A 471 30.52 17.75 -8.05
C PRO A 471 29.71 16.66 -8.71
N ASN A 472 28.59 17.03 -9.35
CA ASN A 472 27.73 16.10 -10.05
C ASN A 472 27.65 16.37 -11.55
N THR A 473 27.32 15.33 -12.30
CA THR A 473 27.17 15.38 -13.77
C THR A 473 25.70 15.59 -14.18
N ALA A 474 24.87 16.19 -13.32
CA ALA A 474 23.46 16.39 -13.59
C ALA A 474 23.20 17.06 -14.95
N GLY A 475 22.26 16.49 -15.70
CA GLY A 475 21.89 16.94 -17.05
C GLY A 475 22.75 16.36 -18.18
N CYS A 476 23.75 15.52 -17.89
CA CYS A 476 24.46 14.75 -18.91
C CYS A 476 23.62 13.58 -19.39
N LYS A 477 23.56 13.39 -20.71
CA LYS A 477 22.75 12.33 -21.34
C LYS A 477 23.55 11.12 -21.79
N THR A 478 24.87 11.27 -21.97
CA THR A 478 25.77 10.21 -22.41
C THR A 478 26.96 10.08 -21.47
N ALA A 479 27.67 8.94 -21.56
CA ALA A 479 28.87 8.68 -20.79
C ALA A 479 29.96 9.73 -21.03
N GLU A 480 30.19 10.11 -22.28
CA GLU A 480 31.23 11.09 -22.65
C GLU A 480 30.94 12.49 -22.10
N GLU A 481 29.66 12.90 -22.12
CA GLU A 481 29.25 14.15 -21.50
C GLU A 481 29.53 14.14 -20.00
N ALA A 482 29.17 13.05 -19.31
CA ALA A 482 29.38 12.90 -17.89
C ALA A 482 30.87 12.92 -17.52
N VAL A 483 31.72 12.19 -18.26
CA VAL A 483 33.18 12.19 -18.08
C VAL A 483 33.76 13.59 -18.24
N ARG A 484 33.33 14.34 -19.27
CA ARG A 484 33.80 15.72 -19.50
C ARG A 484 33.41 16.65 -18.36
N VAL A 485 32.17 16.54 -17.86
CA VAL A 485 31.67 17.36 -16.75
C VAL A 485 32.33 16.99 -15.43
N ALA A 486 32.63 15.70 -15.19
CA ALA A 486 33.34 15.22 -14.02
C ALA A 486 34.76 15.84 -13.91
N ARG A 487 35.51 15.86 -15.03
CA ARG A 487 36.84 16.50 -15.10
C ARG A 487 36.79 17.97 -14.73
N LEU A 488 35.80 18.69 -15.23
CA LEU A 488 35.58 20.08 -14.87
C LEU A 488 35.21 20.24 -13.39
N GLY A 489 34.37 19.35 -12.85
CA GLY A 489 34.01 19.33 -11.43
C GLY A 489 35.23 19.19 -10.52
N ARG A 490 36.19 18.34 -10.89
CA ARG A 490 37.47 18.19 -10.17
C ARG A 490 38.30 19.48 -10.20
N GLU A 491 38.40 20.15 -11.34
CA GLU A 491 39.13 21.44 -11.41
C GLU A 491 38.42 22.54 -10.61
N MET A 492 37.08 22.55 -10.58
CA MET A 492 36.31 23.44 -9.72
C MET A 492 36.58 23.19 -8.23
N ALA A 493 36.72 21.94 -7.81
CA ALA A 493 37.03 21.59 -6.42
C ALA A 493 38.39 22.13 -5.98
N LYS A 494 39.39 22.00 -6.87
CA LYS A 494 40.73 22.57 -6.65
C LYS A 494 40.69 24.09 -6.50
N LEU A 495 39.92 24.79 -7.33
CA LEU A 495 39.76 26.25 -7.24
C LEU A 495 39.11 26.70 -5.91
N LEU A 496 38.30 25.84 -5.30
CA LEU A 496 37.68 26.07 -3.98
C LEU A 496 38.56 25.57 -2.81
N GLY A 497 39.83 25.24 -3.07
CA GLY A 497 40.82 24.85 -2.05
C GLY A 497 40.79 23.37 -1.66
N GLN A 498 40.08 22.52 -2.40
CA GLN A 498 40.04 21.07 -2.16
C GLN A 498 40.90 20.34 -3.21
N GLU A 499 42.23 20.49 -3.12
CA GLU A 499 43.19 20.02 -4.13
C GLU A 499 43.18 18.50 -4.36
N ASP A 500 42.86 17.75 -3.31
CA ASP A 500 42.80 16.28 -3.27
C ASP A 500 41.38 15.72 -3.52
N ASN A 501 40.40 16.60 -3.78
CA ASN A 501 39.03 16.17 -4.00
C ASN A 501 38.81 15.59 -5.41
N ASN A 502 38.74 14.27 -5.45
CA ASN A 502 38.47 13.48 -6.65
C ASN A 502 37.03 12.93 -6.70
N PHE A 503 36.13 13.41 -5.84
CA PHE A 503 34.77 12.88 -5.77
C PHE A 503 33.96 13.32 -6.98
N VAL A 504 33.13 12.41 -7.49
CA VAL A 504 32.12 12.74 -8.51
C VAL A 504 30.86 11.95 -8.25
N LYS A 505 29.74 12.66 -8.15
CA LYS A 505 28.42 12.04 -8.24
C LYS A 505 28.11 11.82 -9.72
N LEU A 506 28.23 10.57 -10.16
CA LEU A 506 28.06 10.21 -11.56
C LEU A 506 26.60 9.95 -11.87
N GLU A 507 26.04 10.77 -12.74
CA GLU A 507 24.66 10.73 -13.22
C GLU A 507 24.67 10.78 -14.76
N VAL A 508 24.15 9.72 -15.40
CA VAL A 508 23.89 9.66 -16.85
C VAL A 508 22.39 9.45 -17.04
N ILE A 509 21.69 10.51 -17.46
CA ILE A 509 20.22 10.53 -17.49
C ILE A 509 19.78 11.02 -18.88
N PRO A 510 19.56 10.11 -19.85
CA PRO A 510 19.12 10.48 -21.19
C PRO A 510 17.66 10.93 -21.22
N ASP A 511 16.83 10.37 -20.33
CA ASP A 511 15.40 10.64 -20.24
C ASP A 511 15.12 11.92 -19.44
N ALA A 512 14.45 12.88 -20.09
CA ALA A 512 14.16 14.18 -19.49
C ALA A 512 12.85 14.22 -18.69
N LYS A 513 12.01 13.18 -18.76
CA LYS A 513 10.65 13.18 -18.20
C LYS A 513 10.57 12.49 -16.85
N TYR A 514 11.06 11.25 -16.79
CA TYR A 514 11.08 10.37 -15.64
C TYR A 514 12.42 10.42 -14.89
N LEU A 515 13.47 10.95 -15.51
CA LEU A 515 14.79 11.17 -14.88
C LEU A 515 15.42 9.89 -14.32
N LEU A 516 15.22 8.76 -15.01
CA LEU A 516 15.82 7.48 -14.64
C LEU A 516 17.27 7.41 -15.15
N PRO A 517 18.21 6.88 -14.35
CA PRO A 517 19.60 6.72 -14.78
C PRO A 517 19.72 5.59 -15.80
N ASP A 518 20.57 5.82 -16.82
CA ASP A 518 20.95 4.81 -17.79
C ASP A 518 22.02 3.88 -17.18
N PRO A 519 21.73 2.58 -17.00
CA PRO A 519 22.67 1.64 -16.40
C PRO A 519 23.94 1.44 -17.25
N ILE A 520 23.82 1.47 -18.58
CA ILE A 520 24.94 1.17 -19.48
C ILE A 520 25.88 2.36 -19.54
N GLY A 521 25.36 3.56 -19.85
CA GLY A 521 26.17 4.77 -19.88
C GLY A 521 26.81 5.11 -18.53
N THR A 522 26.13 4.79 -17.42
CA THR A 522 26.70 4.98 -16.07
C THR A 522 27.89 4.05 -15.84
N LEU A 523 27.79 2.77 -16.22
CA LEU A 523 28.90 1.81 -16.08
C LEU A 523 30.10 2.21 -16.96
N GLU A 524 29.85 2.58 -18.22
CA GLU A 524 30.89 3.02 -19.16
C GLU A 524 31.65 4.26 -18.64
N ALA A 525 30.93 5.28 -18.17
CA ALA A 525 31.54 6.47 -17.59
C ALA A 525 32.31 6.15 -16.30
N ALA A 526 31.79 5.26 -15.46
CA ALA A 526 32.44 4.83 -14.23
C ALA A 526 33.79 4.14 -14.51
N GLU A 527 33.84 3.21 -15.47
CA GLU A 527 35.08 2.53 -15.87
C GLU A 527 36.17 3.50 -16.29
N GLN A 528 35.80 4.53 -17.03
CA GLN A 528 36.74 5.56 -17.46
C GLN A 528 37.19 6.44 -16.30
N LEU A 529 36.25 6.94 -15.49
CA LEU A 529 36.55 7.86 -14.40
C LEU A 529 37.38 7.19 -13.29
N VAL A 530 37.11 5.93 -12.95
CA VAL A 530 37.92 5.20 -11.97
C VAL A 530 39.37 5.04 -12.48
N LYS A 531 39.57 4.71 -13.76
CA LYS A 531 40.92 4.67 -14.37
C LYS A 531 41.63 6.02 -14.33
N GLU A 532 40.89 7.12 -14.35
CA GLU A 532 41.39 8.49 -14.24
C GLU A 532 41.59 8.97 -12.78
N GLY A 533 41.42 8.07 -11.81
CA GLY A 533 41.65 8.34 -10.38
C GLY A 533 40.50 9.06 -9.68
N PHE A 534 39.30 9.06 -10.26
CA PHE A 534 38.13 9.61 -9.57
C PHE A 534 37.62 8.66 -8.48
N ALA A 535 37.19 9.26 -7.38
CA ALA A 535 36.31 8.63 -6.40
C ALA A 535 34.87 8.73 -6.93
N VAL A 536 34.43 7.71 -7.67
CA VAL A 536 33.13 7.69 -8.34
C VAL A 536 32.03 7.23 -7.39
N LEU A 537 30.96 8.03 -7.30
CA LEU A 537 29.74 7.75 -6.57
C LEU A 537 28.58 7.66 -7.58
N PRO A 538 28.26 6.46 -8.12
CA PRO A 538 27.33 6.30 -9.23
C PRO A 538 25.86 6.27 -8.78
N TYR A 539 25.04 7.12 -9.39
CA TYR A 539 23.58 7.13 -9.23
C TYR A 539 22.93 6.09 -10.15
N ILE A 540 22.24 5.11 -9.56
CA ILE A 540 21.70 3.96 -10.29
C ILE A 540 20.27 3.61 -9.87
N ASN A 541 19.60 2.82 -10.71
CA ASN A 541 18.39 2.11 -10.29
C ASN A 541 18.71 1.15 -9.13
N ALA A 542 17.69 0.75 -8.36
CA ALA A 542 17.83 -0.29 -7.34
C ALA A 542 18.03 -1.68 -7.98
N ASP A 543 19.21 -1.90 -8.55
CA ASP A 543 19.64 -3.09 -9.26
C ASP A 543 20.90 -3.68 -8.59
N PRO A 544 20.77 -4.81 -7.87
CA PRO A 544 21.90 -5.45 -7.19
C PRO A 544 23.04 -5.88 -8.12
N LEU A 545 22.72 -6.31 -9.34
CA LEU A 545 23.74 -6.79 -10.27
C LEU A 545 24.58 -5.62 -10.80
N LEU A 546 23.93 -4.51 -11.16
CA LEU A 546 24.65 -3.31 -11.58
C LEU A 546 25.48 -2.71 -10.44
N ALA A 547 24.94 -2.67 -9.22
CA ALA A 547 25.68 -2.23 -8.04
C ALA A 547 26.96 -3.04 -7.86
N LYS A 548 26.87 -4.38 -7.97
CA LYS A 548 28.04 -5.26 -7.88
C LYS A 548 29.07 -4.97 -8.97
N ARG A 549 28.63 -4.76 -10.21
CA ARG A 549 29.54 -4.41 -11.32
C ARG A 549 30.25 -3.09 -11.10
N LEU A 550 29.54 -2.07 -10.60
CA LEU A 550 30.15 -0.77 -10.31
C LEU A 550 31.15 -0.84 -9.17
N GLU A 551 30.88 -1.65 -8.13
CA GLU A 551 31.85 -1.98 -7.09
C GLU A 551 33.10 -2.66 -7.68
N GLU A 552 32.92 -3.68 -8.53
CA GLU A 552 34.03 -4.40 -9.21
C GLU A 552 34.89 -3.49 -10.08
N VAL A 553 34.29 -2.48 -10.72
CA VAL A 553 34.99 -1.45 -11.49
C VAL A 553 35.87 -0.56 -10.61
N GLY A 554 35.54 -0.44 -9.32
CA GLY A 554 36.27 0.36 -8.34
C GLY A 554 35.57 1.66 -7.94
N CYS A 555 34.26 1.77 -8.13
CA CYS A 555 33.48 2.86 -7.54
C CYS A 555 33.60 2.82 -6.01
N VAL A 556 33.71 3.99 -5.38
CA VAL A 556 33.94 4.09 -3.92
C VAL A 556 32.66 4.03 -3.10
N THR A 557 31.51 4.08 -3.77
CA THR A 557 30.17 3.84 -3.22
C THR A 557 29.29 3.22 -4.30
N VAL A 558 28.06 2.85 -3.92
CA VAL A 558 26.94 2.69 -4.85
C VAL A 558 25.75 3.51 -4.38
N MET A 559 25.05 4.18 -5.30
CA MET A 559 23.94 5.08 -4.93
C MET A 559 22.61 4.65 -5.56
N PRO A 560 21.93 3.62 -5.01
CA PRO A 560 20.63 3.20 -5.52
C PRO A 560 19.54 4.23 -5.22
N LEU A 561 18.67 4.44 -6.20
CA LEU A 561 17.54 5.35 -6.06
C LEU A 561 16.40 4.77 -5.20
N GLY A 562 15.82 5.58 -4.31
CA GLY A 562 14.58 5.20 -3.62
C GLY A 562 13.37 5.21 -4.55
N SER A 563 13.24 6.29 -5.30
CA SER A 563 12.30 6.52 -6.41
C SER A 563 12.84 7.67 -7.28
N PRO A 564 12.28 7.95 -8.48
CA PRO A 564 12.89 8.89 -9.43
C PRO A 564 13.15 10.29 -8.84
N ILE A 565 14.21 10.96 -9.33
CA ILE A 565 14.66 12.25 -8.78
C ILE A 565 13.53 13.27 -8.75
N GLY A 566 13.31 13.86 -7.57
CA GLY A 566 12.31 14.92 -7.37
C GLY A 566 10.86 14.44 -7.31
N SER A 567 10.60 13.13 -7.36
CA SER A 567 9.24 12.57 -7.26
C SER A 567 8.69 12.57 -5.82
N GLY A 568 9.55 12.39 -4.81
CA GLY A 568 9.15 12.32 -3.40
C GLY A 568 8.27 11.11 -3.06
N GLN A 569 8.32 10.04 -3.85
CA GLN A 569 7.43 8.87 -3.70
C GLN A 569 7.90 7.86 -2.64
N GLY A 570 8.97 8.17 -1.92
CA GLY A 570 9.59 7.30 -0.93
C GLY A 570 10.44 6.20 -1.54
N ILE A 571 10.68 5.14 -0.75
CA ILE A 571 11.44 3.96 -1.17
C ILE A 571 10.48 2.94 -1.80
N LYS A 572 10.47 2.81 -3.13
CA LYS A 572 9.56 1.89 -3.84
C LYS A 572 10.11 0.48 -4.01
N ASN A 573 11.44 0.31 -4.00
CA ASN A 573 12.10 -0.98 -4.20
C ASN A 573 13.05 -1.32 -3.03
N ALA A 574 12.49 -1.34 -1.82
CA ALA A 574 13.24 -1.56 -0.59
C ALA A 574 13.94 -2.93 -0.55
N ALA A 575 13.32 -3.97 -1.14
CA ALA A 575 13.91 -5.31 -1.18
C ALA A 575 15.23 -5.33 -1.97
N ASN A 576 15.29 -4.69 -3.14
CA ASN A 576 16.54 -4.63 -3.91
C ASN A 576 17.59 -3.75 -3.24
N ILE A 577 17.18 -2.64 -2.60
CA ILE A 577 18.10 -1.80 -1.83
C ILE A 577 18.70 -2.59 -0.66
N GLN A 578 17.90 -3.40 0.04
CA GLN A 578 18.36 -4.28 1.10
C GLN A 578 19.42 -5.27 0.60
N ILE A 579 19.20 -5.90 -0.57
CA ILE A 579 20.18 -6.80 -1.18
C ILE A 579 21.50 -6.05 -1.48
N ILE A 580 21.42 -4.81 -2.00
CA ILE A 580 22.62 -3.99 -2.26
C ILE A 580 23.37 -3.69 -0.96
N ILE A 581 22.64 -3.32 0.11
CA ILE A 581 23.22 -3.05 1.43
C ILE A 581 23.92 -4.29 2.00
N GLU A 582 23.34 -5.47 1.84
CA GLU A 582 23.88 -6.73 2.37
C GLU A 582 25.13 -7.22 1.60
N GLU A 583 25.19 -6.99 0.29
CA GLU A 583 26.21 -7.57 -0.59
C GLU A 583 27.37 -6.63 -0.97
N ALA A 584 27.18 -5.31 -0.85
CA ALA A 584 28.21 -4.33 -1.20
C ALA A 584 29.28 -4.20 -0.10
N ASN A 585 30.56 -4.17 -0.48
CA ASN A 585 31.66 -3.88 0.45
C ASN A 585 32.08 -2.40 0.44
N VAL A 586 31.41 -1.60 -0.37
CA VAL A 586 31.56 -0.14 -0.44
C VAL A 586 30.32 0.52 0.17
N PRO A 587 30.44 1.73 0.74
CA PRO A 587 29.30 2.42 1.35
C PRO A 587 28.11 2.54 0.40
N VAL A 588 26.91 2.24 0.91
CA VAL A 588 25.66 2.38 0.16
C VAL A 588 24.97 3.68 0.52
N VAL A 589 24.74 4.54 -0.48
CA VAL A 589 24.09 5.84 -0.30
C VAL A 589 22.73 5.84 -0.97
N VAL A 590 21.64 5.82 -0.21
CA VAL A 590 20.30 5.92 -0.80
C VAL A 590 20.11 7.34 -1.31
N ASP A 591 19.97 7.48 -2.63
CA ASP A 591 19.82 8.78 -3.31
C ASP A 591 18.41 8.96 -3.85
N ALA A 592 17.92 10.19 -3.83
CA ALA A 592 16.63 10.56 -4.40
C ALA A 592 15.42 9.77 -3.85
N GLY A 593 14.24 10.20 -4.27
CA GLY A 593 12.97 9.56 -3.91
C GLY A 593 12.47 9.77 -2.47
N ILE A 594 13.37 9.97 -1.49
CA ILE A 594 13.01 10.27 -0.10
C ILE A 594 12.31 11.64 -0.03
N GLY A 595 11.06 11.66 0.46
CA GLY A 595 10.21 12.84 0.61
C GLY A 595 10.06 13.32 2.05
N THR A 596 10.19 12.43 3.04
CA THR A 596 9.93 12.74 4.46
C THR A 596 11.01 12.22 5.43
N PRO A 597 11.15 12.80 6.64
CA PRO A 597 12.10 12.31 7.64
C PRO A 597 11.88 10.84 8.04
N SER A 598 10.64 10.34 8.07
CA SER A 598 10.37 8.92 8.37
C SER A 598 10.97 7.97 7.32
N GLU A 599 11.00 8.37 6.06
CA GLU A 599 11.61 7.58 4.98
C GLU A 599 13.15 7.65 5.02
N ALA A 600 13.71 8.79 5.42
CA ALA A 600 15.14 8.94 5.69
C ALA A 600 15.57 8.02 6.84
N ALA A 601 14.84 8.02 7.96
CA ALA A 601 15.08 7.12 9.09
C ALA A 601 14.97 5.65 8.66
N TYR A 602 13.91 5.30 7.93
CA TYR A 602 13.73 3.95 7.42
C TYR A 602 14.89 3.49 6.52
N SER A 603 15.40 4.34 5.63
CA SER A 603 16.56 4.03 4.79
C SER A 603 17.81 3.69 5.63
N MET A 604 18.06 4.45 6.70
CA MET A 604 19.18 4.19 7.60
C MET A 604 18.96 2.94 8.47
N GLU A 605 17.72 2.66 8.87
CA GLU A 605 17.35 1.42 9.58
C GLU A 605 17.58 0.15 8.75
N LEU A 606 17.43 0.23 7.41
CA LEU A 606 17.77 -0.87 6.50
C LEU A 606 19.27 -1.20 6.48
N GLY A 607 20.11 -0.26 6.93
CA GLY A 607 21.55 -0.39 6.98
C GLY A 607 22.31 0.48 5.99
N ALA A 608 21.64 1.40 5.30
CA ALA A 608 22.33 2.37 4.44
C ALA A 608 23.40 3.15 5.23
N ASP A 609 24.50 3.49 4.56
CA ASP A 609 25.60 4.23 5.18
C ASP A 609 25.35 5.73 5.15
N ALA A 610 24.68 6.22 4.11
CA ALA A 610 24.35 7.62 3.99
C ALA A 610 23.09 7.83 3.13
N LEU A 611 22.58 9.05 3.15
CA LEU A 611 21.46 9.51 2.34
C LEU A 611 21.88 10.72 1.51
N LEU A 612 21.40 10.84 0.27
CA LEU A 612 21.48 12.08 -0.49
C LEU A 612 20.06 12.62 -0.73
N ILE A 613 19.72 13.71 -0.05
CA ILE A 613 18.37 14.30 -0.07
C ILE A 613 18.49 15.79 -0.36
N ASN A 614 18.00 16.23 -1.52
CA ASN A 614 17.96 17.66 -1.87
C ASN A 614 16.53 18.16 -2.12
N SER A 615 15.81 17.60 -3.10
CA SER A 615 14.53 18.19 -3.55
C SER A 615 13.49 18.27 -2.43
N ALA A 616 13.42 17.26 -1.55
CA ALA A 616 12.51 17.26 -0.40
C ALA A 616 12.83 18.36 0.62
N ILE A 617 14.11 18.73 0.78
CA ILE A 617 14.53 19.80 1.67
C ILE A 617 14.30 21.16 0.98
N ALA A 618 14.83 21.34 -0.22
CA ALA A 618 14.83 22.60 -0.94
C ALA A 618 13.42 23.10 -1.30
N LEU A 619 12.49 22.18 -1.61
CA LEU A 619 11.10 22.49 -2.00
C LEU A 619 10.12 22.44 -0.82
N ALA A 620 10.58 22.18 0.40
CA ALA A 620 9.71 22.22 1.57
C ALA A 620 9.21 23.65 1.84
N GLN A 621 8.04 23.77 2.48
CA GLN A 621 7.55 25.07 2.96
C GLN A 621 8.55 25.75 3.92
N ASN A 622 9.28 24.96 4.70
CA ASN A 622 10.36 25.43 5.57
C ASN A 622 11.63 24.56 5.37
N PRO A 623 12.53 24.93 4.45
CA PRO A 623 13.74 24.15 4.14
C PRO A 623 14.73 24.03 5.29
N VAL A 624 14.77 25.01 6.21
CA VAL A 624 15.69 24.97 7.37
C VAL A 624 15.21 23.92 8.38
N ALA A 625 13.91 23.96 8.71
CA ALA A 625 13.32 22.96 9.60
C ALA A 625 13.37 21.57 8.99
N MET A 626 13.08 21.44 7.68
CA MET A 626 13.15 20.15 6.98
C MET A 626 14.58 19.62 6.92
N GLY A 627 15.57 20.47 6.66
CA GLY A 627 16.99 20.10 6.69
C GLY A 627 17.40 19.52 8.04
N ARG A 628 17.04 20.21 9.13
CA ARG A 628 17.26 19.72 10.50
C ARG A 628 16.55 18.39 10.76
N ALA A 629 15.29 18.26 10.37
CA ALA A 629 14.51 17.04 10.58
C ALA A 629 15.11 15.83 9.83
N MET A 630 15.58 16.04 8.59
CA MET A 630 16.27 15.00 7.81
C MET A 630 17.61 14.61 8.45
N GLY A 631 18.37 15.57 8.99
CA GLY A 631 19.60 15.30 9.72
C GLY A 631 19.36 14.44 10.97
N MET A 632 18.36 14.83 11.77
CA MET A 632 17.93 14.06 12.95
C MET A 632 17.42 12.66 12.59
N ALA A 633 16.71 12.52 11.47
CA ALA A 633 16.24 11.23 10.99
C ALA A 633 17.38 10.30 10.56
N ALA A 634 18.40 10.85 9.89
CA ALA A 634 19.58 10.08 9.51
C ALA A 634 20.34 9.58 10.75
N GLU A 635 20.51 10.44 11.75
CA GLU A 635 21.13 10.07 13.04
C GLU A 635 20.30 9.02 13.80
N ALA A 636 18.99 9.25 13.95
CA ALA A 636 18.10 8.36 14.68
C ALA A 636 18.01 6.98 14.01
N GLY A 637 17.84 6.93 12.68
CA GLY A 637 17.77 5.68 11.94
C GLY A 637 19.09 4.89 11.99
N ARG A 638 20.24 5.58 11.90
CA ARG A 638 21.54 4.90 12.06
C ARG A 638 21.74 4.38 13.48
N LEU A 639 21.36 5.17 14.48
CA LEU A 639 21.43 4.74 15.88
C LEU A 639 20.53 3.52 16.12
N ALA A 640 19.34 3.48 15.53
CA ALA A 640 18.45 2.32 15.58
C ALA A 640 19.06 1.07 14.91
N TYR A 641 19.72 1.24 13.77
CA TYR A 641 20.46 0.15 13.10
C TYR A 641 21.58 -0.41 13.99
N LEU A 642 22.47 0.46 14.50
CA LEU A 642 23.59 0.06 15.36
C LEU A 642 23.14 -0.53 16.70
N SER A 643 22.05 -0.03 17.26
CA SER A 643 21.50 -0.55 18.51
C SER A 643 20.93 -1.96 18.36
N GLY A 644 20.80 -2.45 17.13
CA GLY A 644 20.13 -3.69 16.82
C GLY A 644 18.63 -3.54 17.06
N ARG A 645 17.91 -3.14 16.01
CA ARG A 645 16.45 -3.16 16.03
C ARG A 645 15.98 -4.54 16.49
N MET A 646 15.01 -4.57 17.41
CA MET A 646 14.39 -5.82 17.85
C MET A 646 14.01 -6.63 16.60
N PRO A 647 14.44 -7.89 16.47
CA PRO A 647 14.11 -8.70 15.31
C PRO A 647 12.61 -8.62 15.08
N MET A 648 12.21 -8.37 13.84
CA MET A 648 10.79 -8.39 13.51
C MET A 648 10.28 -9.80 13.76
N LYS A 649 9.67 -9.99 14.92
CA LYS A 649 8.95 -11.20 15.26
C LYS A 649 7.56 -11.04 14.68
N SER A 650 7.05 -12.10 14.10
CA SER A 650 5.66 -12.19 13.69
C SER A 650 4.68 -12.17 14.89
N TYR A 651 5.18 -12.15 16.13
CA TYR A 651 4.40 -12.23 17.36
C TYR A 651 4.99 -11.35 18.47
N ALA A 652 4.12 -10.81 19.33
CA ALA A 652 4.53 -10.12 20.56
C ALA A 652 4.94 -11.14 21.63
N SER A 653 5.93 -10.78 22.46
CA SER A 653 6.34 -11.56 23.63
C SER A 653 6.10 -10.71 24.87
N ALA A 654 5.37 -11.23 25.86
CA ALA A 654 5.11 -10.50 27.09
C ALA A 654 6.44 -10.15 27.79
N SER A 655 6.61 -8.89 28.19
CA SER A 655 7.78 -8.41 28.92
C SER A 655 7.65 -8.59 30.44
N SER A 656 6.46 -8.89 30.94
CA SER A 656 6.14 -9.00 32.37
C SER A 656 6.07 -10.46 32.82
N PRO A 657 6.57 -10.81 34.03
CA PRO A 657 6.42 -12.15 34.58
C PRO A 657 4.94 -12.54 34.72
N LEU A 658 4.61 -13.80 34.38
CA LEU A 658 3.28 -14.38 34.53
C LEU A 658 2.90 -14.70 35.99
N THR A 659 3.79 -14.42 36.94
CA THR A 659 3.53 -14.61 38.38
C THR A 659 2.81 -13.39 38.95
N GLY A 660 1.58 -13.60 39.43
CA GLY A 660 0.82 -12.59 40.17
C GLY A 660 -0.38 -11.97 39.44
N THR A 661 -0.79 -12.52 38.29
CA THR A 661 -2.06 -12.11 37.66
C THR A 661 -3.23 -12.61 38.49
N VAL A 662 -4.07 -11.67 38.95
CA VAL A 662 -5.31 -11.92 39.68
C VAL A 662 -6.27 -12.67 38.75
N ASN A 663 -6.67 -13.86 39.19
CA ASN A 663 -7.62 -14.73 38.48
C ASN A 663 -9.01 -14.10 38.34
#